data_AF-A0A923X0I1-F1
#
_entry.id   AF-A0A923X0I1-F1
#
_cell.length_a   1.000
_cell.length_b   1.000
_cell.length_c   1.000
_cell.angle_alpha   90.00
_cell.angle_beta   90.00
_cell.angle_gamma   90.00
#
_symmetry.space_group_name_H-M   'P 1'
#
loop_
_entity.id
_entity.type
_entity.pdbx_description
1 polymer ?
#
loop_
_entity_poly.entity_id
_entity_poly.type
_entity_poly.pdbx_seq_one_letter_code
_entity_poly.pdbx_strand_id
1 'polypeptide(L)'
;MAKFLRDLLDAEEPLFSEALRQLEHASGRNAADTKLIGDITALAHDNLRQMGLNPATSTGEEVYRGLEARLETDLKRLTKVIGADESDDVRYLVPFMVKAANEVEFNRRVFVIKRDSAKNLLRKMPPKTLMEKLGYDDIESLFDHEDFDEIYTALRFSEGPDWLNQYDELFATVTPDDYEERDLRIVVMDHDKYVDLAAHFVQKKLHNVTHTKEMGVIVVVPMHAKTMRGLVLKTLPLLLHYMNEVKLYSTFFKLKSKQPHFGRTVVNTLVADPGDASQMAGSKIHWRVIQRYLGKHKEDSVSTIAFQPHVQPEDLHWRRAEDLLYKIDPELKFWQDRDYVALQYDGFPVAFNLFDVSFGYSNRETYANRYAYHFRESLWNEIFVRYMGFKNLAKQVLEQLDNDMIAPEKLVVSKRVTVPSLRAQNEKNDLLIRRRLIDAAEGRLDGVIEEFDHVFELLGNYPRTVTIFGSARKPLNDDITNNAYEIARRFAHEDFAVVTGGGHGVMEAANKGAYDAGGDSIGLNIMLPHEQSLNEYTTANFQFTHFFSRKVAMTLDGSGYIYFPGGFGTLDELFEILCLEQTGKIPKAPIILVGSDFWRPLEQFIINVLEQQYQTIASDDRKLYEILDDHDEIVKRVKDYERHTRQES
;
A
#
# COMPACT_ATOMS: atom_id res chain seq x y z
N MET A 1 -10.55 6.93 -28.51
CA MET A 1 -10.68 7.72 -27.27
C MET A 1 -9.32 7.83 -26.58
N ALA A 2 -8.59 6.72 -26.43
CA ALA A 2 -7.15 6.63 -26.19
C ALA A 2 -6.24 7.80 -26.65
N LYS A 3 -6.49 8.45 -27.82
CA LYS A 3 -5.73 9.61 -28.31
C LYS A 3 -5.46 10.69 -27.23
N PHE A 4 -6.42 11.01 -26.36
CA PHE A 4 -6.18 12.03 -25.32
C PHE A 4 -5.08 11.61 -24.33
N LEU A 5 -5.15 10.39 -23.80
CA LEU A 5 -4.13 9.85 -22.90
C LEU A 5 -2.78 9.72 -23.62
N ARG A 6 -2.79 9.26 -24.88
CA ARG A 6 -1.60 9.20 -25.73
C ARG A 6 -0.91 10.56 -25.86
N ASP A 7 -1.68 11.61 -26.19
CA ASP A 7 -1.15 12.95 -26.44
C ASP A 7 -0.61 13.62 -25.15
N LEU A 8 -1.18 13.27 -23.99
CA LEU A 8 -0.66 13.67 -22.67
C LEU A 8 0.67 12.97 -22.33
N LEU A 9 0.73 11.66 -22.59
CA LEU A 9 1.89 10.79 -22.29
C LEU A 9 3.04 10.94 -23.31
N ASP A 10 2.76 11.49 -24.50
CA ASP A 10 3.66 11.46 -25.66
C ASP A 10 3.96 10.02 -26.16
N ALA A 11 2.97 9.13 -26.01
CA ALA A 11 3.15 7.70 -26.22
C ALA A 11 3.09 7.29 -27.71
N GLU A 12 3.99 6.41 -28.12
CA GLU A 12 4.08 5.93 -29.51
C GLU A 12 2.94 4.95 -29.87
N GLU A 13 2.49 5.02 -31.13
CA GLU A 13 1.52 4.08 -31.72
C GLU A 13 2.22 3.13 -32.70
N PRO A 14 1.82 1.84 -32.79
CA PRO A 14 0.62 1.24 -32.20
C PRO A 14 0.80 0.70 -30.77
N LEU A 15 1.99 0.89 -30.15
CA LEU A 15 2.34 0.31 -28.85
C LEU A 15 1.36 0.72 -27.74
N PHE A 16 1.02 2.01 -27.65
CA PHE A 16 0.06 2.51 -26.67
C PHE A 16 -1.33 1.86 -26.80
N SER A 17 -1.91 1.90 -28.00
CA SER A 17 -3.22 1.29 -28.26
C SER A 17 -3.24 -0.23 -28.09
N GLU A 18 -2.12 -0.92 -28.29
CA GLU A 18 -2.01 -2.37 -28.05
C GLU A 18 -1.89 -2.69 -26.56
N ALA A 19 -1.09 -1.94 -25.80
CA ALA A 19 -0.94 -2.13 -24.36
C ALA A 19 -2.24 -1.88 -23.58
N LEU A 20 -3.06 -0.90 -24.00
CA LEU A 20 -4.41 -0.71 -23.45
C LEU A 20 -5.33 -1.90 -23.76
N ARG A 21 -5.27 -2.48 -24.99
CA ARG A 21 -6.02 -3.70 -25.33
C ARG A 21 -5.59 -4.90 -24.48
N GLN A 22 -4.30 -5.05 -24.22
CA GLN A 22 -3.78 -6.11 -23.35
C GLN A 22 -4.29 -5.97 -21.91
N LEU A 23 -4.29 -4.76 -21.34
CA LEU A 23 -4.87 -4.49 -20.03
C LEU A 23 -6.39 -4.75 -19.99
N GLU A 24 -7.13 -4.28 -20.99
CA GLU A 24 -8.58 -4.50 -21.11
C GLU A 24 -8.91 -5.99 -21.17
N HIS A 25 -8.16 -6.76 -21.96
CA HIS A 25 -8.31 -8.21 -22.08
C HIS A 25 -7.94 -8.95 -20.78
N ALA A 26 -6.81 -8.61 -20.15
CA ALA A 26 -6.33 -9.29 -18.95
C ALA A 26 -7.14 -8.98 -17.68
N SER A 27 -7.70 -7.77 -17.58
CA SER A 27 -8.52 -7.35 -16.43
C SER A 27 -10.02 -7.62 -16.60
N GLY A 28 -10.49 -7.82 -17.84
CA GLY A 28 -11.91 -7.82 -18.18
C GLY A 28 -12.61 -6.45 -18.03
N ARG A 29 -11.87 -5.38 -17.70
CA ARG A 29 -12.44 -4.03 -17.44
C ARG A 29 -12.55 -3.21 -18.71
N ASN A 30 -13.67 -3.38 -19.41
CA ASN A 30 -13.94 -2.64 -20.64
C ASN A 30 -14.00 -1.11 -20.42
N ALA A 31 -13.39 -0.34 -21.33
CA ALA A 31 -13.43 1.12 -21.40
C ALA A 31 -12.97 1.90 -20.14
N ALA A 32 -12.07 1.33 -19.32
CA ALA A 32 -11.52 2.02 -18.14
C ALA A 32 -10.72 3.30 -18.52
N ASP A 33 -10.05 3.31 -19.68
CA ASP A 33 -9.42 4.48 -20.30
C ASP A 33 -10.40 5.66 -20.47
N THR A 34 -11.60 5.37 -20.96
CA THR A 34 -12.61 6.35 -21.31
C THR A 34 -13.19 7.00 -20.05
N LYS A 35 -13.33 6.22 -18.97
CA LYS A 35 -13.68 6.77 -17.65
C LYS A 35 -12.56 7.65 -17.09
N LEU A 36 -11.31 7.22 -17.19
CA LEU A 36 -10.15 8.01 -16.74
C LEU A 36 -10.04 9.36 -17.47
N ILE A 37 -10.28 9.40 -18.78
CA ILE A 37 -10.34 10.65 -19.56
C ILE A 37 -11.43 11.59 -19.02
N GLY A 38 -12.62 11.05 -18.71
CA GLY A 38 -13.72 11.80 -18.11
C GLY A 38 -13.36 12.38 -16.75
N ASP A 39 -12.72 11.57 -15.89
CA ASP A 39 -12.28 11.98 -14.55
C ASP A 39 -11.19 13.08 -14.64
N ILE A 40 -10.13 12.90 -15.45
CA ILE A 40 -9.07 13.91 -15.67
C ILE A 40 -9.67 15.24 -16.15
N THR A 41 -10.57 15.19 -17.13
CA THR A 41 -11.23 16.39 -17.67
C THR A 41 -12.06 17.10 -16.60
N ALA A 42 -12.84 16.35 -15.81
CA ALA A 42 -13.68 16.91 -14.76
C ALA A 42 -12.85 17.56 -13.64
N LEU A 43 -11.78 16.89 -13.19
CA LEU A 43 -10.87 17.41 -12.16
C LEU A 43 -10.14 18.66 -12.64
N ALA A 44 -9.55 18.64 -13.84
CA ALA A 44 -8.87 19.81 -14.39
C ALA A 44 -9.83 21.01 -14.53
N HIS A 45 -11.06 20.80 -15.03
CA HIS A 45 -12.05 21.87 -15.13
C HIS A 45 -12.47 22.44 -13.77
N ASP A 46 -12.47 21.63 -12.71
CA ASP A 46 -12.74 22.09 -11.35
C ASP A 46 -11.57 22.93 -10.80
N ASN A 47 -10.32 22.44 -10.93
CA ASN A 47 -9.13 23.20 -10.53
C ASN A 47 -9.02 24.54 -11.28
N LEU A 48 -9.36 24.60 -12.58
CA LEU A 48 -9.42 25.86 -13.33
C LEU A 48 -10.41 26.84 -12.70
N ARG A 49 -11.64 26.39 -12.37
CA ARG A 49 -12.65 27.24 -11.72
C ARG A 49 -12.21 27.70 -10.34
N GLN A 50 -11.54 26.84 -9.56
CA GLN A 50 -10.97 27.20 -8.26
C GLN A 50 -9.86 28.29 -8.38
N MET A 51 -9.16 28.35 -9.51
CA MET A 51 -8.21 29.43 -9.83
C MET A 51 -8.86 30.65 -10.50
N GLY A 52 -10.19 30.69 -10.65
CA GLY A 52 -10.90 31.77 -11.35
C GLY A 52 -10.78 31.74 -12.89
N LEU A 53 -10.24 30.65 -13.45
CA LEU A 53 -10.06 30.46 -14.89
C LEU A 53 -11.30 29.79 -15.52
N ASN A 54 -11.51 30.01 -16.82
CA ASN A 54 -12.63 29.46 -17.57
C ASN A 54 -12.16 28.29 -18.45
N PRO A 55 -12.58 27.04 -18.17
CA PRO A 55 -12.17 25.86 -18.93
C PRO A 55 -12.42 25.92 -20.45
N ALA A 56 -13.38 26.74 -20.90
CA ALA A 56 -13.72 26.84 -22.32
C ALA A 56 -12.90 27.91 -23.09
N THR A 57 -12.18 28.80 -22.39
CA THR A 57 -11.53 29.97 -23.03
C THR A 57 -10.14 30.29 -22.52
N SER A 58 -9.72 29.80 -21.34
CA SER A 58 -8.38 30.06 -20.81
C SER A 58 -7.31 29.33 -21.62
N THR A 59 -6.29 30.09 -22.00
CA THR A 59 -5.08 29.65 -22.71
C THR A 59 -4.16 28.84 -21.81
N GLY A 60 -3.27 28.03 -22.39
CA GLY A 60 -2.31 27.23 -21.61
C GLY A 60 -1.35 28.08 -20.78
N GLU A 61 -0.97 29.28 -21.25
CA GLU A 61 -0.16 30.20 -20.44
C GLU A 61 -0.96 30.76 -19.26
N GLU A 62 -2.24 31.15 -19.42
CA GLU A 62 -3.07 31.56 -18.28
C GLU A 62 -3.24 30.45 -17.24
N VAL A 63 -3.40 29.19 -17.67
CA VAL A 63 -3.42 28.04 -16.75
C VAL A 63 -2.10 27.87 -16.03
N TYR A 64 -0.98 27.93 -16.74
CA TYR A 64 0.37 27.81 -16.16
C TYR A 64 0.66 28.93 -15.14
N ARG A 65 0.33 30.18 -15.46
CA ARG A 65 0.47 31.32 -14.53
C ARG A 65 -0.50 31.23 -13.36
N GLY A 66 -1.71 30.72 -13.58
CA GLY A 66 -2.67 30.44 -12.50
C GLY A 66 -2.14 29.41 -11.51
N LEU A 67 -1.51 28.34 -12.01
CA LEU A 67 -0.84 27.32 -11.18
C LEU A 67 0.36 27.90 -10.42
N GLU A 68 1.21 28.73 -11.05
CA GLU A 68 2.29 29.45 -10.35
C GLU A 68 1.75 30.35 -9.22
N ALA A 69 0.68 31.12 -9.47
CA ALA A 69 0.09 32.02 -8.48
C ALA A 69 -0.61 31.27 -7.33
N ARG A 70 -1.25 30.13 -7.64
CA ARG A 70 -1.80 29.22 -6.64
C ARG A 70 -0.68 28.63 -5.77
N LEU A 71 0.39 28.13 -6.40
CA LEU A 71 1.55 27.60 -5.72
C LEU A 71 2.22 28.64 -4.82
N GLU A 72 2.40 29.89 -5.28
CA GLU A 72 2.95 30.97 -4.47
C GLU A 72 2.09 31.29 -3.23
N THR A 73 0.77 31.18 -3.37
CA THR A 73 -0.16 31.37 -2.23
C THR A 73 -0.03 30.23 -1.21
N ASP A 74 0.04 28.99 -1.68
CA ASP A 74 0.21 27.80 -0.84
C ASP A 74 1.61 27.76 -0.19
N LEU A 75 2.67 28.14 -0.90
CA LEU A 75 4.05 28.23 -0.39
C LEU A 75 4.15 29.19 0.81
N LYS A 76 3.60 30.41 0.68
CA LYS A 76 3.63 31.43 1.75
C LYS A 76 2.90 30.98 3.00
N ARG A 77 1.86 30.16 2.81
CA ARG A 77 1.01 29.64 3.88
C ARG A 77 1.68 28.43 4.55
N LEU A 78 2.19 27.47 3.77
CA LEU A 78 2.99 26.33 4.27
C LEU A 78 4.25 26.78 5.02
N THR A 79 4.98 27.78 4.51
CA THR A 79 6.19 28.32 5.15
C THR A 79 5.88 28.86 6.56
N LYS A 80 4.72 29.52 6.73
CA LYS A 80 4.22 29.95 8.04
C LYS A 80 3.77 28.79 8.93
N VAL A 81 3.15 27.75 8.36
CA VAL A 81 2.74 26.54 9.10
C VAL A 81 3.95 25.84 9.72
N ILE A 82 5.07 25.74 9.01
CA ILE A 82 6.33 25.18 9.55
C ILE A 82 7.09 26.15 10.47
N GLY A 83 6.61 27.37 10.66
CA GLY A 83 7.16 28.36 11.61
C GLY A 83 8.31 29.24 11.07
N ALA A 84 8.44 29.39 9.76
CA ALA A 84 9.50 30.16 9.09
C ALA A 84 8.96 31.32 8.22
N ASP A 85 9.85 32.13 7.63
CA ASP A 85 9.51 33.17 6.64
C ASP A 85 10.24 32.94 5.30
N GLU A 86 9.59 33.21 4.15
CA GLU A 86 10.21 32.99 2.83
C GLU A 86 11.43 33.88 2.55
N SER A 87 11.60 34.98 3.29
CA SER A 87 12.76 35.87 3.17
C SER A 87 14.00 35.39 3.93
N ASP A 88 13.88 34.32 4.73
CA ASP A 88 14.98 33.73 5.49
C ASP A 88 16.07 33.10 4.59
N ASP A 89 17.29 33.04 5.11
CA ASP A 89 18.41 32.37 4.44
C ASP A 89 18.16 30.84 4.33
N VAL A 90 18.62 30.21 3.25
CA VAL A 90 18.51 28.75 3.04
C VAL A 90 19.05 27.95 4.24
N ARG A 91 20.15 28.39 4.87
CA ARG A 91 20.70 27.76 6.10
C ARG A 91 19.71 27.81 7.27
N TYR A 92 18.91 28.88 7.36
CA TYR A 92 17.91 29.07 8.43
C TYR A 92 16.61 28.32 8.15
N LEU A 93 16.16 28.25 6.88
CA LEU A 93 14.95 27.54 6.48
C LEU A 93 15.04 26.01 6.64
N VAL A 94 16.21 25.42 6.38
CA VAL A 94 16.39 23.97 6.37
C VAL A 94 16.01 23.28 7.70
N PRO A 95 16.43 23.76 8.88
CA PRO A 95 15.98 23.24 10.18
C PRO A 95 14.45 23.15 10.34
N PHE A 96 13.67 24.12 9.87
CA PHE A 96 12.20 24.10 10.00
C PHE A 96 11.56 23.02 9.10
N MET A 97 12.08 22.84 7.89
CA MET A 97 11.63 21.78 6.98
C MET A 97 11.96 20.38 7.52
N VAL A 98 13.17 20.21 8.07
CA VAL A 98 13.58 18.95 8.72
C VAL A 98 12.76 18.68 9.99
N LYS A 99 12.44 19.72 10.78
CA LYS A 99 11.54 19.62 11.92
C LYS A 99 10.14 19.17 11.49
N ALA A 100 9.53 19.81 10.50
CA ALA A 100 8.21 19.44 9.99
C ALA A 100 8.17 17.99 9.44
N ALA A 101 9.22 17.55 8.73
CA ALA A 101 9.38 16.17 8.29
C ALA A 101 9.61 15.17 9.45
N ASN A 102 10.12 15.63 10.60
CA ASN A 102 10.28 14.81 11.80
C ASN A 102 9.03 14.76 12.69
N GLU A 103 8.18 15.78 12.65
CA GLU A 103 6.93 15.86 13.43
C GLU A 103 5.73 15.17 12.73
N VAL A 104 5.81 14.87 11.43
CA VAL A 104 4.75 14.12 10.74
C VAL A 104 4.64 12.68 11.24
N GLU A 105 3.39 12.24 11.42
CA GLU A 105 3.03 10.86 11.79
C GLU A 105 3.41 9.87 10.67
N PHE A 106 4.50 9.13 10.91
CA PHE A 106 5.09 8.17 9.98
C PHE A 106 5.84 7.07 10.75
N ASN A 107 5.75 5.80 10.30
CA ASN A 107 6.48 4.69 10.91
C ASN A 107 7.97 4.70 10.51
N ARG A 108 8.79 5.39 11.32
CA ARG A 108 10.23 5.60 11.12
C ARG A 108 11.11 4.35 11.25
N ARG A 109 10.58 3.23 11.78
CA ARG A 109 11.37 2.03 12.06
C ARG A 109 11.88 1.38 10.77
N VAL A 110 13.19 1.26 10.59
CA VAL A 110 13.84 0.71 9.39
C VAL A 110 14.90 -0.33 9.76
N PHE A 111 14.87 -1.47 9.07
CA PHE A 111 15.94 -2.46 8.99
C PHE A 111 16.96 -2.03 7.93
N VAL A 112 18.20 -1.72 8.35
CA VAL A 112 19.25 -1.06 7.56
C VAL A 112 20.64 -1.50 8.04
N ILE A 113 21.70 -1.26 7.26
CA ILE A 113 23.06 -1.69 7.64
C ILE A 113 23.52 -0.98 8.92
N LYS A 114 24.22 -1.73 9.78
CA LYS A 114 24.91 -1.21 10.96
C LYS A 114 26.01 -0.25 10.55
N ARG A 115 26.17 0.85 11.30
CA ARG A 115 27.25 1.83 11.05
C ARG A 115 28.63 1.18 11.11
N ASP A 116 28.85 0.23 12.02
CA ASP A 116 30.13 -0.48 12.12
C ASP A 116 30.40 -1.39 10.93
N SER A 117 29.38 -2.09 10.40
CA SER A 117 29.50 -2.87 9.17
C SER A 117 29.78 -1.98 7.96
N ALA A 118 29.13 -0.82 7.84
CA ALA A 118 29.43 0.17 6.80
C ALA A 118 30.84 0.78 6.94
N LYS A 119 31.30 1.10 8.16
CA LYS A 119 32.70 1.49 8.45
C LYS A 119 33.68 0.39 8.00
N ASN A 120 33.36 -0.88 8.24
CA ASN A 120 34.17 -2.02 7.79
C ASN A 120 34.23 -2.17 6.26
N LEU A 121 33.16 -1.82 5.53
CA LEU A 121 33.22 -1.75 4.06
C LEU A 121 34.13 -0.60 3.59
N LEU A 122 34.02 0.59 4.20
CA LEU A 122 34.89 1.73 3.88
C LEU A 122 36.36 1.50 4.24
N ARG A 123 36.67 0.72 5.28
CA ARG A 123 38.05 0.28 5.58
C ARG A 123 38.67 -0.57 4.47
N LYS A 124 37.86 -1.38 3.75
CA LYS A 124 38.32 -2.17 2.60
C LYS A 124 38.63 -1.28 1.39
N MET A 125 37.92 -0.15 1.25
CA MET A 125 38.04 0.78 0.13
C MET A 125 37.91 2.24 0.61
N PRO A 126 39.00 2.85 1.14
CA PRO A 126 38.96 4.20 1.69
C PRO A 126 38.61 5.28 0.64
N PRO A 127 37.75 6.26 0.98
CA PRO A 127 37.31 7.31 0.06
C PRO A 127 38.34 8.46 -0.02
N LYS A 128 39.38 8.24 -0.83
CA LYS A 128 40.54 9.16 -0.89
C LYS A 128 40.18 10.59 -1.30
N THR A 129 39.24 10.78 -2.22
CA THR A 129 38.87 12.11 -2.69
C THR A 129 38.06 12.88 -1.64
N LEU A 130 37.24 12.18 -0.84
CA LEU A 130 36.58 12.75 0.33
C LEU A 130 37.59 13.13 1.43
N MET A 131 38.50 12.21 1.76
CA MET A 131 39.54 12.38 2.77
C MET A 131 40.44 13.59 2.48
N GLU A 132 40.94 13.71 1.24
CA GLU A 132 41.77 14.85 0.80
C GLU A 132 41.03 16.19 0.95
N LYS A 133 39.75 16.25 0.57
CA LYS A 133 38.94 17.48 0.64
C LYS A 133 38.58 17.89 2.06
N LEU A 134 38.41 16.94 2.97
CA LEU A 134 38.14 17.19 4.40
C LEU A 134 39.42 17.33 5.23
N GLY A 135 40.61 17.07 4.67
CA GLY A 135 41.90 17.26 5.32
C GLY A 135 42.34 16.12 6.23
N TYR A 136 41.94 14.87 5.94
CA TYR A 136 42.30 13.68 6.71
C TYR A 136 43.24 12.75 5.94
N ASP A 137 44.36 12.35 6.54
CA ASP A 137 45.31 11.40 5.95
C ASP A 137 44.93 9.92 6.18
N ASP A 138 44.14 9.65 7.22
CA ASP A 138 43.70 8.29 7.59
C ASP A 138 42.19 8.21 7.88
N ILE A 139 41.63 7.01 7.73
CA ILE A 139 40.19 6.79 7.77
C ILE A 139 39.61 6.70 9.20
N GLU A 140 40.43 6.35 10.20
CA GLU A 140 39.96 6.28 11.59
C GLU A 140 39.83 7.69 12.16
N SER A 141 40.81 8.57 11.90
CA SER A 141 40.69 10.01 12.23
C SER A 141 39.45 10.64 11.58
N LEU A 142 39.13 10.30 10.33
CA LEU A 142 37.89 10.74 9.68
C LEU A 142 36.65 10.23 10.45
N PHE A 143 36.62 8.95 10.82
CA PHE A 143 35.51 8.32 11.54
C PHE A 143 35.30 8.78 12.98
N ASP A 144 36.33 9.36 13.61
CA ASP A 144 36.30 9.84 15.00
C ASP A 144 35.91 11.33 15.11
N HIS A 145 36.08 12.12 14.04
CA HIS A 145 35.88 13.57 14.06
C HIS A 145 34.71 14.09 13.20
N GLU A 146 34.11 13.26 12.34
CA GLU A 146 33.00 13.63 11.45
C GLU A 146 31.74 12.77 11.71
N ASP A 147 30.54 13.28 11.38
CA ASP A 147 29.32 12.46 11.47
C ASP A 147 29.36 11.40 10.35
N PHE A 148 29.33 10.13 10.74
CA PHE A 148 29.44 9.03 9.80
C PHE A 148 28.34 9.02 8.73
N ASP A 149 27.14 9.52 9.05
CA ASP A 149 26.05 9.60 8.08
C ASP A 149 26.32 10.69 7.02
N GLU A 150 27.02 11.77 7.38
CA GLU A 150 27.49 12.80 6.43
C GLU A 150 28.62 12.25 5.54
N ILE A 151 29.65 11.64 6.15
CA ILE A 151 30.76 10.99 5.44
C ILE A 151 30.22 10.02 4.39
N TYR A 152 29.36 9.10 4.82
CA TYR A 152 28.85 8.02 3.99
C TYR A 152 27.97 8.56 2.84
N THR A 153 27.16 9.60 3.08
CA THR A 153 26.38 10.22 2.00
C THR A 153 27.23 11.06 1.06
N ALA A 154 28.30 11.71 1.55
CA ALA A 154 29.20 12.52 0.73
C ALA A 154 29.89 11.72 -0.38
N LEU A 155 30.15 10.41 -0.16
CA LEU A 155 30.67 9.47 -1.16
C LEU A 155 29.99 9.62 -2.54
N ARG A 156 28.67 9.78 -2.55
CA ARG A 156 27.81 9.85 -3.76
C ARG A 156 28.07 11.08 -4.64
N PHE A 157 28.86 12.06 -4.17
CA PHE A 157 29.25 13.25 -4.92
C PHE A 157 30.72 13.69 -4.69
N SER A 158 31.46 13.01 -3.81
CA SER A 158 32.91 13.17 -3.67
C SER A 158 33.71 12.23 -4.58
N GLU A 159 33.26 10.96 -4.70
CA GLU A 159 33.95 9.91 -5.45
C GLU A 159 33.35 9.74 -6.86
N GLY A 160 34.12 9.13 -7.76
CA GLY A 160 33.71 8.90 -9.16
C GLY A 160 32.76 7.70 -9.32
N PRO A 161 32.02 7.60 -10.46
CA PRO A 161 31.12 6.47 -10.72
C PRO A 161 31.81 5.10 -10.64
N ASP A 162 33.04 4.99 -11.16
CA ASP A 162 33.81 3.75 -11.11
C ASP A 162 34.14 3.30 -9.69
N TRP A 163 34.37 4.27 -8.78
CA TRP A 163 34.61 4.00 -7.36
C TRP A 163 33.31 3.54 -6.68
N LEU A 164 32.19 4.22 -6.96
CA LEU A 164 30.89 3.87 -6.39
C LEU A 164 30.45 2.46 -6.81
N ASN A 165 30.56 2.12 -8.10
CA ASN A 165 30.23 0.78 -8.60
C ASN A 165 31.10 -0.32 -7.96
N GLN A 166 32.40 -0.06 -7.72
CA GLN A 166 33.30 -0.99 -7.02
C GLN A 166 33.00 -1.09 -5.53
N TYR A 167 32.59 0.01 -4.91
CA TYR A 167 32.19 0.06 -3.50
C TYR A 167 30.87 -0.71 -3.27
N ASP A 168 29.88 -0.55 -4.16
CA ASP A 168 28.60 -1.25 -4.09
C ASP A 168 28.78 -2.77 -4.16
N GLU A 169 29.71 -3.29 -4.99
CA GLU A 169 30.03 -4.72 -5.03
C GLU A 169 30.57 -5.29 -3.69
N LEU A 170 31.09 -4.45 -2.78
CA LEU A 170 31.47 -4.90 -1.42
C LEU A 170 30.25 -5.35 -0.60
N PHE A 171 29.04 -4.88 -0.92
CA PHE A 171 27.80 -5.34 -0.30
C PHE A 171 27.48 -6.80 -0.61
N ALA A 172 28.09 -7.42 -1.63
CA ALA A 172 27.96 -8.86 -1.86
C ALA A 172 28.45 -9.69 -0.64
N THR A 173 29.27 -9.09 0.23
CA THR A 173 29.82 -9.73 1.43
C THR A 173 28.99 -9.54 2.71
N VAL A 174 27.91 -8.75 2.69
CA VAL A 174 27.09 -8.49 3.90
C VAL A 174 26.05 -9.57 4.15
N THR A 175 25.71 -9.74 5.42
CA THR A 175 24.73 -10.72 5.93
C THR A 175 23.57 -10.01 6.61
N PRO A 176 22.45 -10.70 6.91
CA PRO A 176 21.40 -10.16 7.78
C PRO A 176 21.91 -9.69 9.15
N ASP A 177 22.98 -10.30 9.67
CA ASP A 177 23.60 -9.93 10.95
C ASP A 177 24.42 -8.63 10.86
N ASP A 178 24.74 -8.14 9.66
CA ASP A 178 25.31 -6.80 9.43
C ASP A 178 24.24 -5.70 9.47
N TYR A 179 22.96 -6.05 9.57
CA TYR A 179 21.85 -5.13 9.62
C TYR A 179 21.29 -5.01 11.05
N GLU A 180 20.61 -3.89 11.29
CA GLU A 180 19.93 -3.56 12.53
C GLU A 180 18.59 -2.91 12.24
N GLU A 181 17.65 -3.01 13.18
CA GLU A 181 16.52 -2.10 13.19
C GLU A 181 16.83 -0.84 13.99
N ARG A 182 16.69 0.32 13.35
CA ARG A 182 16.77 1.64 13.98
C ARG A 182 15.76 2.60 13.35
N ASP A 183 15.66 3.79 13.88
CA ASP A 183 14.78 4.81 13.30
C ASP A 183 15.48 5.55 12.18
N LEU A 184 14.73 5.85 11.11
CA LEU A 184 15.18 6.64 9.98
C LEU A 184 15.64 8.03 10.46
N ARG A 185 16.82 8.46 10.00
CA ARG A 185 17.42 9.76 10.37
C ARG A 185 17.34 10.74 9.20
N ILE A 186 16.92 11.97 9.49
CA ILE A 186 17.11 13.11 8.58
C ILE A 186 18.27 13.95 9.12
N VAL A 187 19.30 14.15 8.31
CA VAL A 187 20.52 14.89 8.64
C VAL A 187 20.55 16.20 7.84
N VAL A 188 20.92 17.29 8.50
CA VAL A 188 21.31 18.54 7.83
C VAL A 188 22.83 18.52 7.78
N MET A 189 23.38 18.46 6.57
CA MET A 189 24.83 18.32 6.39
C MET A 189 25.55 19.64 6.66
N ASP A 190 26.69 19.59 7.36
CA ASP A 190 27.50 20.76 7.72
C ASP A 190 27.78 21.63 6.48
N HIS A 191 27.35 22.90 6.55
CA HIS A 191 27.39 23.76 5.38
C HIS A 191 28.81 24.20 5.04
N ASP A 192 29.58 24.62 6.04
CA ASP A 192 30.90 25.20 5.81
C ASP A 192 31.93 24.13 5.42
N LYS A 193 31.71 22.85 5.80
CA LYS A 193 32.51 21.70 5.32
C LYS A 193 32.13 21.23 3.92
N TYR A 194 30.83 21.09 3.62
CA TYR A 194 30.38 20.32 2.44
C TYR A 194 29.84 21.17 1.28
N VAL A 195 29.69 22.50 1.39
CA VAL A 195 29.04 23.30 0.33
C VAL A 195 29.75 23.24 -1.03
N ASP A 196 31.07 23.42 -1.08
CA ASP A 196 31.84 23.34 -2.33
C ASP A 196 31.79 21.93 -2.94
N LEU A 197 31.77 20.90 -2.08
CA LEU A 197 31.71 19.50 -2.48
C LEU A 197 30.32 19.12 -3.04
N ALA A 198 29.25 19.63 -2.44
CA ALA A 198 27.88 19.40 -2.88
C ALA A 198 27.45 20.29 -4.07
N ALA A 199 28.19 21.34 -4.40
CA ALA A 199 27.81 22.33 -5.42
C ALA A 199 27.45 21.70 -6.78
N HIS A 200 28.27 20.76 -7.27
CA HIS A 200 27.99 20.07 -8.54
C HIS A 200 26.76 19.16 -8.45
N PHE A 201 26.55 18.46 -7.33
CA PHE A 201 25.34 17.66 -7.11
C PHE A 201 24.09 18.55 -7.20
N VAL A 202 24.08 19.67 -6.47
CA VAL A 202 22.94 20.59 -6.44
C VAL A 202 22.67 21.19 -7.82
N GLN A 203 23.71 21.59 -8.55
CA GLN A 203 23.60 22.11 -9.91
C GLN A 203 23.03 21.06 -10.88
N LYS A 204 23.53 19.82 -10.83
CA LYS A 204 23.14 18.73 -11.73
C LYS A 204 21.76 18.15 -11.42
N LYS A 205 21.42 17.99 -10.14
CA LYS A 205 20.15 17.40 -9.69
C LYS A 205 19.03 18.42 -9.57
N LEU A 206 19.36 19.72 -9.54
CA LEU A 206 18.45 20.85 -9.33
C LEU A 206 17.73 20.84 -7.97
N HIS A 207 18.17 20.04 -6.99
CA HIS A 207 17.62 19.99 -5.62
C HIS A 207 18.73 19.68 -4.59
N ASN A 208 18.41 19.89 -3.31
CA ASN A 208 19.36 19.83 -2.19
C ASN A 208 19.05 18.72 -1.17
N VAL A 209 18.36 17.67 -1.60
CA VAL A 209 18.07 16.50 -0.77
C VAL A 209 18.56 15.25 -1.49
N THR A 210 19.11 14.31 -0.74
CA THR A 210 19.56 12.99 -1.19
C THR A 210 19.36 11.99 -0.04
N HIS A 211 19.62 10.71 -0.27
CA HIS A 211 19.43 9.64 0.72
C HIS A 211 20.39 8.47 0.48
N THR A 212 20.49 7.61 1.47
CA THR A 212 21.21 6.33 1.46
C THR A 212 20.26 5.27 2.02
N LYS A 213 19.65 4.51 1.09
CA LYS A 213 18.58 3.51 1.35
C LYS A 213 19.07 2.44 2.32
N GLU A 214 20.25 1.93 2.01
CA GLU A 214 21.04 0.95 2.76
C GLU A 214 21.35 1.38 4.20
N MET A 215 21.51 2.69 4.45
CA MET A 215 21.86 3.27 5.74
C MET A 215 20.67 3.84 6.52
N GLY A 216 19.49 3.96 5.91
CA GLY A 216 18.32 4.55 6.58
C GLY A 216 18.40 6.06 6.78
N VAL A 217 19.18 6.77 5.96
CA VAL A 217 19.44 8.20 6.15
C VAL A 217 18.96 9.02 4.95
N ILE A 218 18.36 10.16 5.25
CA ILE A 218 18.05 11.23 4.30
C ILE A 218 18.90 12.43 4.68
N VAL A 219 19.53 13.08 3.71
CA VAL A 219 20.45 14.20 3.94
C VAL A 219 20.00 15.42 3.13
N VAL A 220 19.86 16.55 3.83
CA VAL A 220 19.76 17.87 3.20
C VAL A 220 21.18 18.38 2.98
N VAL A 221 21.61 18.45 1.72
CA VAL A 221 22.95 18.91 1.35
C VAL A 221 23.00 20.45 1.30
N PRO A 222 24.13 21.07 1.65
CA PRO A 222 24.28 22.51 1.63
C PRO A 222 24.32 23.11 0.21
N MET A 223 24.09 24.42 0.13
CA MET A 223 24.02 25.19 -1.11
C MET A 223 24.68 26.56 -0.96
N HIS A 224 25.42 27.04 -1.96
CA HIS A 224 25.93 28.43 -1.98
C HIS A 224 24.82 29.50 -2.09
N ALA A 225 23.62 29.12 -2.55
CA ALA A 225 22.51 30.04 -2.70
C ALA A 225 21.99 30.47 -1.32
N LYS A 226 22.13 31.76 -0.98
CA LYS A 226 21.57 32.34 0.25
C LYS A 226 20.04 32.31 0.30
N THR A 227 19.38 32.40 -0.85
CA THR A 227 17.91 32.38 -0.97
C THR A 227 17.51 31.53 -2.17
N MET A 228 16.46 30.71 -2.06
CA MET A 228 15.89 29.96 -3.18
C MET A 228 14.36 30.11 -3.20
N ARG A 229 13.84 30.66 -4.31
CA ARG A 229 12.38 30.72 -4.57
C ARG A 229 11.82 29.29 -4.55
N GLY A 230 10.73 29.07 -3.81
CA GLY A 230 10.06 27.77 -3.76
C GLY A 230 10.74 26.70 -2.91
N LEU A 231 11.78 27.01 -2.13
CA LEU A 231 12.55 26.02 -1.38
C LEU A 231 11.68 25.09 -0.52
N VAL A 232 10.67 25.62 0.19
CA VAL A 232 9.83 24.82 1.07
C VAL A 232 9.05 23.73 0.32
N LEU A 233 8.36 24.07 -0.77
CA LEU A 233 7.67 23.09 -1.64
C LEU A 233 8.62 22.25 -2.52
N LYS A 234 9.93 22.41 -2.36
CA LYS A 234 10.95 21.64 -3.07
C LYS A 234 11.63 20.65 -2.14
N THR A 235 12.14 21.13 -1.01
CA THR A 235 12.92 20.35 -0.03
C THR A 235 12.01 19.53 0.89
N LEU A 236 10.94 20.10 1.46
CA LEU A 236 10.06 19.36 2.39
C LEU A 236 9.36 18.17 1.69
N PRO A 237 8.76 18.32 0.49
CA PRO A 237 8.17 17.19 -0.21
C PRO A 237 9.21 16.13 -0.64
N LEU A 238 10.44 16.52 -0.96
CA LEU A 238 11.55 15.58 -1.21
C LEU A 238 11.93 14.78 0.05
N LEU A 239 11.94 15.40 1.24
CA LEU A 239 12.16 14.68 2.50
C LEU A 239 11.08 13.61 2.71
N LEU A 240 9.81 13.95 2.51
CA LEU A 240 8.67 13.03 2.66
C LEU A 240 8.68 11.91 1.60
N HIS A 241 9.12 12.19 0.38
CA HIS A 241 9.34 11.20 -0.68
C HIS A 241 10.44 10.20 -0.27
N TYR A 242 11.60 10.69 0.16
CA TYR A 242 12.70 9.82 0.59
C TYR A 242 12.39 9.05 1.88
N MET A 243 11.54 9.56 2.78
CA MET A 243 11.04 8.78 3.92
C MET A 243 10.28 7.54 3.46
N ASN A 244 9.39 7.69 2.47
CA ASN A 244 8.65 6.57 1.88
C ASN A 244 9.54 5.62 1.08
N GLU A 245 10.50 6.15 0.31
CA GLU A 245 11.43 5.33 -0.47
C GLU A 245 12.34 4.49 0.44
N VAL A 246 13.03 5.11 1.40
CA VAL A 246 13.88 4.39 2.36
C VAL A 246 13.08 3.33 3.12
N LYS A 247 11.83 3.63 3.51
CA LYS A 247 10.96 2.66 4.17
C LYS A 247 10.62 1.45 3.28
N LEU A 248 10.33 1.65 2.00
CA LEU A 248 10.07 0.53 1.07
C LEU A 248 11.29 -0.38 0.97
N TYR A 249 12.47 0.18 0.65
CA TYR A 249 13.69 -0.61 0.48
C TYR A 249 14.10 -1.30 1.79
N SER A 250 13.86 -0.65 2.93
CA SER A 250 14.08 -1.26 4.25
C SER A 250 13.16 -2.46 4.53
N THR A 251 11.86 -2.34 4.26
CA THR A 251 10.91 -3.46 4.34
C THR A 251 11.31 -4.58 3.38
N PHE A 252 11.75 -4.23 2.17
CA PHE A 252 12.25 -5.18 1.18
C PHE A 252 13.49 -5.95 1.68
N PHE A 253 14.51 -5.26 2.19
CA PHE A 253 15.69 -5.90 2.79
C PHE A 253 15.31 -6.77 3.99
N LYS A 254 14.37 -6.34 4.84
CA LYS A 254 13.86 -7.16 5.95
C LYS A 254 13.17 -8.43 5.46
N LEU A 255 12.37 -8.36 4.39
CA LEU A 255 11.74 -9.54 3.77
C LEU A 255 12.79 -10.49 3.18
N LYS A 256 13.80 -9.94 2.49
CA LYS A 256 14.90 -10.68 1.84
C LYS A 256 15.92 -11.25 2.82
N SER A 257 16.00 -10.73 4.04
CA SER A 257 16.90 -11.25 5.10
C SER A 257 16.71 -12.74 5.40
N LYS A 258 15.51 -13.29 5.13
CA LYS A 258 15.18 -14.72 5.29
C LYS A 258 15.58 -15.59 4.08
N GLN A 259 16.13 -15.01 3.01
CA GLN A 259 16.45 -15.71 1.76
C GLN A 259 17.97 -15.89 1.59
N PRO A 260 18.43 -16.92 0.85
CA PRO A 260 19.83 -17.08 0.49
C PRO A 260 20.37 -15.88 -0.29
N HIS A 261 21.69 -15.66 -0.23
CA HIS A 261 22.40 -14.63 -1.00
C HIS A 261 21.98 -13.17 -0.75
N PHE A 262 21.43 -12.86 0.44
CA PHE A 262 21.02 -11.52 0.87
C PHE A 262 21.95 -10.37 0.43
N GLY A 263 23.27 -10.48 0.64
CA GLY A 263 24.23 -9.46 0.20
C GLY A 263 24.21 -9.18 -1.30
N ARG A 264 24.02 -10.20 -2.15
CA ARG A 264 23.85 -9.99 -3.61
C ARG A 264 22.52 -9.34 -3.95
N THR A 265 21.45 -9.66 -3.24
CA THR A 265 20.17 -8.92 -3.36
C THR A 265 20.37 -7.44 -3.06
N VAL A 266 21.16 -7.08 -2.04
CA VAL A 266 21.49 -5.68 -1.74
C VAL A 266 22.27 -5.03 -2.89
N VAL A 267 23.31 -5.68 -3.44
CA VAL A 267 24.07 -5.16 -4.60
C VAL A 267 23.14 -4.90 -5.79
N ASN A 268 22.35 -5.91 -6.19
CA ASN A 268 21.43 -5.79 -7.32
C ASN A 268 20.41 -4.64 -7.10
N THR A 269 20.02 -4.36 -5.85
CA THR A 269 19.10 -3.27 -5.48
C THR A 269 19.76 -1.89 -5.50
N LEU A 270 21.06 -1.79 -5.21
CA LEU A 270 21.82 -0.52 -5.22
C LEU A 270 22.25 -0.12 -6.63
N VAL A 271 22.60 -1.10 -7.47
CA VAL A 271 23.19 -0.90 -8.80
C VAL A 271 22.16 -0.80 -9.94
N ALA A 272 20.88 -1.09 -9.67
CA ALA A 272 19.83 -1.34 -10.67
C ALA A 272 19.72 -0.29 -11.83
N ASP A 273 20.12 -0.73 -13.03
CA ASP A 273 19.71 -0.17 -14.33
C ASP A 273 18.60 -1.11 -14.90
N PRO A 274 17.37 -0.62 -15.17
CA PRO A 274 16.21 -1.50 -15.41
C PRO A 274 16.20 -2.15 -16.81
N GLY A 275 16.87 -3.30 -16.91
CA GLY A 275 16.77 -4.24 -18.03
C GLY A 275 15.54 -5.16 -17.97
N ASP A 276 14.50 -4.77 -18.70
CA ASP A 276 13.39 -5.62 -19.21
C ASP A 276 12.24 -6.05 -18.26
N ALA A 277 11.26 -6.77 -18.84
CA ALA A 277 9.84 -6.71 -18.47
C ALA A 277 9.29 -7.90 -17.69
N SER A 278 8.34 -7.64 -16.78
CA SER A 278 7.70 -8.62 -15.90
C SER A 278 6.62 -9.46 -16.61
N GLN A 279 6.43 -10.72 -16.17
CA GLN A 279 5.29 -11.55 -16.58
C GLN A 279 4.07 -11.30 -15.68
N MET A 280 2.84 -11.41 -16.23
CA MET A 280 1.62 -11.07 -15.49
C MET A 280 0.53 -12.13 -15.63
N ALA A 281 0.07 -12.72 -14.51
CA ALA A 281 -1.17 -13.51 -14.43
C ALA A 281 -1.34 -14.58 -15.55
N GLY A 282 -0.26 -15.28 -15.92
CA GLY A 282 -0.26 -16.30 -16.97
C GLY A 282 -0.34 -15.77 -18.41
N SER A 283 -0.34 -14.44 -18.60
CA SER A 283 -0.39 -13.77 -19.92
C SER A 283 0.85 -12.89 -20.14
N LYS A 284 1.40 -12.90 -21.35
CA LYS A 284 2.50 -12.00 -21.73
C LYS A 284 1.95 -10.62 -22.04
N ILE A 285 1.97 -9.73 -21.05
CA ILE A 285 1.58 -8.32 -21.15
C ILE A 285 2.86 -7.48 -21.28
N HIS A 286 2.97 -6.62 -22.30
CA HIS A 286 4.14 -5.74 -22.47
C HIS A 286 3.96 -4.43 -21.69
N TRP A 287 4.07 -4.53 -20.37
CA TRP A 287 4.19 -3.38 -19.47
C TRP A 287 5.53 -3.49 -18.74
N ARG A 288 6.39 -2.50 -18.95
CA ARG A 288 7.68 -2.43 -18.24
C ARG A 288 7.44 -1.93 -16.82
N VAL A 289 8.39 -2.18 -15.93
CA VAL A 289 8.52 -1.38 -14.72
C VAL A 289 9.87 -0.70 -14.84
N ILE A 290 9.92 0.62 -14.67
CA ILE A 290 11.13 1.42 -14.89
C ILE A 290 11.53 1.98 -13.52
N GLN A 291 12.78 1.79 -13.13
CA GLN A 291 13.42 2.56 -12.05
C GLN A 291 14.25 3.69 -12.68
N ARG A 292 14.40 4.79 -11.94
CA ARG A 292 14.75 6.07 -12.53
C ARG A 292 16.20 6.18 -13.01
N TYR A 293 16.42 6.24 -14.34
CA TYR A 293 17.51 7.07 -14.91
C TYR A 293 17.30 7.68 -16.33
N LEU A 294 16.13 7.55 -16.96
CA LEU A 294 15.96 7.95 -18.38
C LEU A 294 15.43 9.38 -18.64
N GLY A 295 15.03 10.13 -17.61
CA GLY A 295 14.43 11.48 -17.75
C GLY A 295 15.36 12.68 -17.50
N LYS A 296 16.67 12.50 -17.26
CA LYS A 296 17.58 13.59 -16.84
C LYS A 296 18.53 14.12 -17.94
N HIS A 297 18.39 13.66 -19.18
CA HIS A 297 19.26 14.09 -20.27
C HIS A 297 18.77 15.38 -20.94
N LYS A 298 19.54 16.46 -20.76
CA LYS A 298 19.63 17.58 -21.72
C LYS A 298 20.60 17.27 -22.89
N GLU A 299 20.98 16.00 -23.04
CA GLU A 299 21.92 15.49 -24.03
C GLU A 299 21.27 14.36 -24.83
N ASP A 300 20.73 14.68 -26.01
CA ASP A 300 20.49 13.90 -27.26
C ASP A 300 20.12 12.40 -27.26
N SER A 301 19.94 11.72 -26.13
CA SER A 301 19.46 10.34 -26.05
C SER A 301 18.48 10.14 -24.89
N VAL A 302 17.32 10.80 -24.97
CA VAL A 302 16.15 10.36 -24.20
C VAL A 302 15.77 8.98 -24.73
N SER A 303 15.97 7.94 -23.92
CA SER A 303 15.60 6.59 -24.33
C SER A 303 14.10 6.52 -24.55
N THR A 304 13.68 6.09 -25.74
CA THR A 304 12.26 5.98 -26.12
C THR A 304 11.48 5.01 -25.22
N ILE A 305 12.19 4.19 -24.44
CA ILE A 305 11.65 3.29 -23.41
C ILE A 305 10.81 4.05 -22.36
N ALA A 306 11.19 5.29 -21.99
CA ALA A 306 10.43 6.10 -21.03
C ALA A 306 9.05 6.56 -21.55
N PHE A 307 8.81 6.49 -22.86
CA PHE A 307 7.52 6.78 -23.49
C PHE A 307 6.72 5.52 -23.85
N GLN A 308 7.25 4.33 -23.55
CA GLN A 308 6.53 3.07 -23.69
C GLN A 308 5.63 2.80 -22.47
N PRO A 309 4.60 1.95 -22.59
CA PRO A 309 3.77 1.52 -21.48
C PRO A 309 4.58 0.90 -20.32
N HIS A 310 4.51 1.54 -19.17
CA HIS A 310 5.23 1.14 -17.96
C HIS A 310 4.47 1.47 -16.68
N VAL A 311 4.99 1.03 -15.54
CA VAL A 311 4.71 1.58 -14.21
C VAL A 311 6.02 1.98 -13.54
N GLN A 312 5.99 2.95 -12.62
CA GLN A 312 7.21 3.45 -11.97
C GLN A 312 7.06 3.43 -10.43
N PRO A 313 7.93 2.71 -9.69
CA PRO A 313 7.89 2.64 -8.22
C PRO A 313 7.97 4.00 -7.53
N GLU A 314 8.78 4.92 -8.06
CA GLU A 314 9.07 6.22 -7.45
C GLU A 314 7.84 7.13 -7.36
N ASP A 315 6.86 6.97 -8.25
CA ASP A 315 5.58 7.69 -8.20
C ASP A 315 4.72 7.27 -6.99
N LEU A 316 4.80 6.01 -6.54
CA LEU A 316 4.16 5.59 -5.29
C LEU A 316 4.72 6.34 -4.07
N HIS A 317 6.00 6.67 -4.09
CA HIS A 317 6.64 7.47 -3.04
C HIS A 317 6.23 8.94 -3.12
N TRP A 318 6.03 9.48 -4.32
CA TRP A 318 5.52 10.84 -4.50
C TRP A 318 4.07 10.99 -4.05
N ARG A 319 3.17 10.08 -4.44
CA ARG A 319 1.77 10.09 -3.99
C ARG A 319 1.65 10.03 -2.46
N ARG A 320 2.42 9.13 -1.81
CA ARG A 320 2.51 9.09 -0.33
C ARG A 320 3.16 10.34 0.29
N ALA A 321 4.07 11.01 -0.42
CA ALA A 321 4.63 12.28 0.04
C ALA A 321 3.60 13.42 0.00
N GLU A 322 2.71 13.45 -0.99
CA GLU A 322 1.59 14.40 -1.04
C GLU A 322 0.62 14.18 0.14
N ASP A 323 0.31 12.92 0.50
CA ASP A 323 -0.53 12.61 1.66
C ASP A 323 0.10 13.07 2.99
N LEU A 324 1.41 12.84 3.18
CA LEU A 324 2.13 13.33 4.36
C LEU A 324 2.21 14.87 4.37
N LEU A 325 2.35 15.51 3.21
CA LEU A 325 2.36 16.96 3.09
C LEU A 325 0.97 17.55 3.42
N TYR A 326 -0.11 16.86 3.04
CA TYR A 326 -1.48 17.19 3.42
C TYR A 326 -1.74 17.05 4.94
N LYS A 327 -1.08 16.09 5.62
CA LYS A 327 -1.13 16.00 7.09
C LYS A 327 -0.48 17.22 7.77
N ILE A 328 0.61 17.74 7.20
CA ILE A 328 1.27 18.98 7.68
C ILE A 328 0.38 20.19 7.38
N ASP A 329 -0.26 20.21 6.21
CA ASP A 329 -1.01 21.36 5.71
C ASP A 329 -2.28 20.96 4.93
N PRO A 330 -3.44 20.88 5.60
CA PRO A 330 -4.70 20.46 4.99
C PRO A 330 -5.26 21.41 3.91
N GLU A 331 -4.73 22.64 3.78
CA GLU A 331 -5.15 23.60 2.75
C GLU A 331 -4.51 23.30 1.38
N LEU A 332 -3.51 22.41 1.32
CA LEU A 332 -2.95 21.87 0.06
C LEU A 332 -3.90 20.93 -0.69
N LYS A 333 -5.14 20.74 -0.20
CA LYS A 333 -6.18 19.91 -0.81
C LYS A 333 -6.41 20.15 -2.31
N PHE A 334 -6.10 21.34 -2.83
CA PHE A 334 -6.16 21.64 -4.26
C PHE A 334 -5.29 20.70 -5.11
N TRP A 335 -4.16 20.26 -4.56
CA TRP A 335 -3.17 19.40 -5.21
C TRP A 335 -3.43 17.90 -4.98
N GLN A 336 -4.22 17.52 -3.97
CA GLN A 336 -4.53 16.12 -3.63
C GLN A 336 -5.25 15.42 -4.81
N ASP A 337 -4.73 14.26 -5.22
CA ASP A 337 -5.17 13.50 -6.40
C ASP A 337 -5.12 14.31 -7.72
N ARG A 338 -4.10 15.16 -7.90
CA ARG A 338 -3.83 15.90 -9.16
C ARG A 338 -2.50 15.55 -9.81
N ASP A 339 -1.74 14.66 -9.18
CA ASP A 339 -0.54 14.00 -9.67
C ASP A 339 -0.69 13.51 -11.13
N TYR A 340 -1.79 12.85 -11.48
CA TYR A 340 -2.08 12.33 -12.84
C TYR A 340 -2.97 13.25 -13.71
N VAL A 341 -3.17 14.52 -13.33
CA VAL A 341 -4.11 15.43 -14.03
C VAL A 341 -3.37 16.47 -14.86
N ALA A 342 -3.76 16.60 -16.14
CA ALA A 342 -3.26 17.63 -17.05
C ALA A 342 -4.28 17.97 -18.15
N LEU A 343 -4.08 19.10 -18.81
CA LEU A 343 -4.77 19.50 -20.03
C LEU A 343 -3.77 19.76 -21.15
N GLN A 344 -4.11 19.37 -22.38
CA GLN A 344 -3.25 19.58 -23.55
C GLN A 344 -3.43 21.01 -24.09
N TYR A 345 -2.34 21.78 -24.16
CA TYR A 345 -2.30 23.11 -24.75
C TYR A 345 -1.12 23.23 -25.70
N ASP A 346 -1.36 23.73 -26.91
CA ASP A 346 -0.32 23.97 -27.94
C ASP A 346 0.54 22.73 -28.28
N GLY A 347 -0.03 21.53 -28.11
CA GLY A 347 0.65 20.25 -28.35
C GLY A 347 1.44 19.68 -27.17
N PHE A 348 1.42 20.31 -25.99
CA PHE A 348 2.12 19.82 -24.80
C PHE A 348 1.25 19.93 -23.52
N PRO A 349 1.34 19.02 -22.55
CA PRO A 349 0.51 19.07 -21.35
C PRO A 349 0.84 20.27 -20.44
N VAL A 350 -0.18 20.85 -19.80
CA VAL A 350 -0.05 21.66 -18.57
C VAL A 350 -0.49 20.78 -17.42
N ALA A 351 0.47 20.32 -16.62
CA ALA A 351 0.26 19.40 -15.50
C ALA A 351 -0.20 20.14 -14.22
N PHE A 352 -1.10 19.49 -13.48
CA PHE A 352 -1.54 19.90 -12.14
C PHE A 352 -0.78 19.15 -11.03
N ASN A 353 0.22 18.33 -11.40
CA ASN A 353 1.13 17.65 -10.49
C ASN A 353 1.95 18.66 -9.68
N LEU A 354 1.90 18.56 -8.35
CA LEU A 354 2.52 19.53 -7.44
C LEU A 354 4.03 19.65 -7.68
N PHE A 355 4.72 18.55 -7.99
CA PHE A 355 6.17 18.53 -8.19
C PHE A 355 6.57 19.21 -9.50
N ASP A 356 5.91 18.89 -10.61
CA ASP A 356 6.22 19.54 -11.90
C ASP A 356 6.02 21.06 -11.83
N VAL A 357 4.96 21.54 -11.16
CA VAL A 357 4.73 22.98 -10.94
C VAL A 357 5.76 23.56 -9.96
N SER A 358 6.05 22.89 -8.83
CA SER A 358 7.01 23.38 -7.81
C SER A 358 8.43 23.49 -8.34
N PHE A 359 8.89 22.50 -9.11
CA PHE A 359 10.21 22.52 -9.73
C PHE A 359 10.29 23.60 -10.81
N GLY A 360 9.26 23.76 -11.65
CA GLY A 360 9.20 24.83 -12.66
C GLY A 360 9.24 26.23 -12.03
N TYR A 361 8.40 26.48 -11.02
CA TYR A 361 8.33 27.74 -10.28
C TYR A 361 9.66 28.11 -9.61
N SER A 362 10.31 27.13 -8.97
CA SER A 362 11.59 27.30 -8.27
C SER A 362 12.75 27.58 -9.22
N ASN A 363 12.76 26.90 -10.38
CA ASN A 363 13.80 27.04 -11.40
C ASN A 363 13.52 28.21 -12.36
N ARG A 364 12.36 28.88 -12.24
CA ARG A 364 11.90 29.99 -13.10
C ARG A 364 11.72 29.60 -14.56
N GLU A 365 11.21 28.39 -14.80
CA GLU A 365 10.93 27.92 -16.16
C GLU A 365 9.81 28.75 -16.82
N THR A 366 9.84 28.79 -18.14
CA THR A 366 8.79 29.44 -18.93
C THR A 366 7.66 28.45 -19.23
N TYR A 367 6.49 28.95 -19.66
CA TYR A 367 5.42 28.10 -20.17
C TYR A 367 5.91 27.12 -21.26
N ALA A 368 6.82 27.54 -22.14
CA ALA A 368 7.38 26.67 -23.18
C ALA A 368 8.29 25.55 -22.65
N ASN A 369 8.94 25.75 -21.50
CA ASN A 369 9.84 24.80 -20.85
C ASN A 369 9.21 24.08 -19.65
N ARG A 370 7.89 24.18 -19.48
CA ARG A 370 7.16 23.61 -18.33
C ARG A 370 7.41 22.10 -18.21
N TYR A 371 7.55 21.62 -16.98
CA TYR A 371 7.74 20.20 -16.72
C TYR A 371 6.39 19.46 -16.76
N ALA A 372 6.45 18.19 -17.15
CA ALA A 372 5.34 17.25 -17.19
C ALA A 372 5.84 15.82 -16.92
N TYR A 373 6.99 15.69 -16.24
CA TYR A 373 7.67 14.42 -16.06
C TYR A 373 6.94 13.59 -15.01
N HIS A 374 6.84 14.11 -13.77
CA HIS A 374 6.20 13.40 -12.67
C HIS A 374 4.73 13.10 -13.01
N PHE A 375 4.04 14.04 -13.66
CA PHE A 375 2.70 13.83 -14.19
C PHE A 375 2.56 12.62 -15.12
N ARG A 376 3.52 12.39 -16.04
CA ARG A 376 3.45 11.26 -16.97
C ARG A 376 3.64 9.93 -16.25
N GLU A 377 4.53 9.89 -15.26
CA GLU A 377 4.73 8.73 -14.36
C GLU A 377 3.43 8.41 -13.60
N SER A 378 2.82 9.41 -12.96
CA SER A 378 1.54 9.27 -12.24
C SER A 378 0.41 8.83 -13.16
N LEU A 379 0.37 9.32 -14.40
CA LEU A 379 -0.66 8.94 -15.37
C LEU A 379 -0.49 7.50 -15.89
N TRP A 380 0.74 7.04 -16.10
CA TRP A 380 1.01 5.63 -16.42
C TRP A 380 0.58 4.69 -15.29
N ASN A 381 0.97 5.00 -14.05
CA ASN A 381 0.55 4.26 -12.86
C ASN A 381 -0.98 4.29 -12.69
N GLU A 382 -1.64 5.44 -12.86
CA GLU A 382 -3.10 5.54 -12.74
C GLU A 382 -3.80 4.73 -13.86
N ILE A 383 -3.33 4.74 -15.11
CA ILE A 383 -3.85 3.85 -16.17
C ILE A 383 -3.77 2.39 -15.72
N PHE A 384 -2.60 1.95 -15.24
CA PHE A 384 -2.42 0.58 -14.77
C PHE A 384 -3.36 0.25 -13.61
N VAL A 385 -3.48 1.11 -12.59
CA VAL A 385 -4.38 0.94 -11.44
C VAL A 385 -5.85 0.86 -11.87
N ARG A 386 -6.27 1.60 -12.90
CA ARG A 386 -7.67 1.57 -13.39
C ARG A 386 -8.05 0.22 -14.00
N TYR A 387 -7.11 -0.45 -14.67
CA TYR A 387 -7.33 -1.81 -15.21
C TYR A 387 -7.03 -2.90 -14.18
N MET A 388 -5.82 -2.91 -13.61
CA MET A 388 -5.30 -4.02 -12.79
C MET A 388 -5.51 -3.84 -11.28
N GLY A 389 -5.73 -2.62 -10.80
CA GLY A 389 -5.84 -2.31 -9.37
C GLY A 389 -4.50 -2.20 -8.64
N PHE A 390 -4.48 -1.46 -7.53
CA PHE A 390 -3.26 -1.12 -6.80
C PHE A 390 -2.52 -2.34 -6.24
N LYS A 391 -3.22 -3.39 -5.78
CA LYS A 391 -2.60 -4.64 -5.31
C LYS A 391 -1.67 -5.27 -6.35
N ASN A 392 -2.02 -5.20 -7.64
CA ASN A 392 -1.17 -5.71 -8.72
C ASN A 392 0.01 -4.78 -9.01
N LEU A 393 -0.14 -3.46 -8.82
CA LEU A 393 0.95 -2.50 -8.95
C LEU A 393 1.98 -2.70 -7.82
N ALA A 394 1.52 -2.76 -6.57
CA ALA A 394 2.38 -3.05 -5.42
C ALA A 394 3.11 -4.39 -5.58
N LYS A 395 2.41 -5.43 -6.06
CA LYS A 395 3.03 -6.72 -6.39
C LYS A 395 4.11 -6.59 -7.47
N GLN A 396 3.86 -5.89 -8.57
CA GLN A 396 4.87 -5.68 -9.62
C GLN A 396 6.10 -4.91 -9.12
N VAL A 397 5.90 -3.88 -8.30
CA VAL A 397 7.01 -3.13 -7.68
C VAL A 397 7.87 -4.04 -6.81
N LEU A 398 7.26 -4.94 -6.04
CA LEU A 398 8.00 -5.95 -5.25
C LEU A 398 8.68 -7.00 -6.14
N GLU A 399 8.00 -7.52 -7.17
CA GLU A 399 8.59 -8.48 -8.13
C GLU A 399 9.77 -7.88 -8.90
N GLN A 400 9.81 -6.56 -9.11
CA GLN A 400 10.94 -5.91 -9.77
C GLN A 400 12.14 -5.68 -8.87
N LEU A 401 11.96 -5.56 -7.55
CA LEU A 401 13.06 -5.61 -6.61
C LEU A 401 13.71 -7.01 -6.56
N ASP A 402 13.01 -8.04 -7.08
CA ASP A 402 13.39 -9.45 -7.02
C ASP A 402 14.02 -10.07 -8.29
N ASN A 403 13.88 -9.45 -9.47
CA ASN A 403 14.19 -10.13 -10.72
C ASN A 403 15.64 -9.94 -11.21
N ASP A 404 16.35 -11.06 -11.41
CA ASP A 404 17.50 -11.13 -12.31
C ASP A 404 17.05 -11.11 -13.79
N MET A 405 17.88 -10.52 -14.66
CA MET A 405 17.52 -10.02 -16.00
C MET A 405 17.29 -11.11 -17.09
N ILE A 406 16.29 -10.92 -17.97
CA ILE A 406 16.16 -11.63 -19.26
C ILE A 406 15.67 -10.68 -20.37
N ALA A 407 16.36 -10.73 -21.52
CA ALA A 407 16.12 -9.89 -22.71
C ALA A 407 14.69 -10.03 -23.32
N PRO A 408 14.19 -9.02 -24.05
CA PRO A 408 12.78 -8.93 -24.42
C PRO A 408 12.42 -9.75 -25.66
N GLU A 409 11.31 -10.49 -25.59
CA GLU A 409 10.70 -11.11 -26.77
C GLU A 409 10.06 -10.06 -27.70
N LYS A 410 10.23 -10.26 -29.00
CA LYS A 410 9.52 -9.47 -30.02
C LYS A 410 8.05 -9.91 -30.08
N LEU A 411 7.13 -8.99 -29.77
CA LEU A 411 5.68 -9.21 -29.86
C LEU A 411 5.27 -9.64 -31.28
N VAL A 412 4.60 -10.80 -31.38
CA VAL A 412 3.95 -11.27 -32.61
C VAL A 412 2.44 -11.04 -32.49
N VAL A 413 1.89 -10.22 -33.38
CA VAL A 413 0.46 -9.87 -33.39
C VAL A 413 -0.40 -11.09 -33.78
N SER A 414 -1.24 -11.56 -32.86
CA SER A 414 -2.22 -12.63 -33.13
C SER A 414 -3.64 -12.06 -33.31
N LYS A 415 -4.54 -12.84 -33.96
CA LYS A 415 -5.82 -12.33 -34.45
C LYS A 415 -6.94 -12.31 -33.39
N ARG A 416 -7.78 -11.28 -33.47
CA ARG A 416 -8.98 -11.05 -32.65
C ARG A 416 -9.91 -12.26 -32.53
N VAL A 417 -10.45 -12.44 -31.32
CA VAL A 417 -11.71 -13.13 -31.04
C VAL A 417 -12.64 -12.14 -30.33
N THR A 418 -13.94 -12.17 -30.62
CA THR A 418 -14.94 -11.19 -30.14
C THR A 418 -15.94 -11.86 -29.21
N VAL A 419 -16.28 -11.22 -28.08
CA VAL A 419 -17.34 -11.65 -27.16
C VAL A 419 -18.25 -10.45 -26.81
N PRO A 420 -19.58 -10.61 -26.62
CA PRO A 420 -20.51 -9.47 -26.49
C PRO A 420 -20.42 -8.71 -25.15
N SER A 421 -20.94 -7.48 -25.14
CA SER A 421 -20.90 -6.57 -23.99
C SER A 421 -22.26 -6.37 -23.33
N LEU A 422 -22.27 -6.03 -22.05
CA LEU A 422 -23.42 -5.46 -21.32
C LEU A 422 -23.01 -4.16 -20.61
N ARG A 423 -23.81 -3.11 -20.82
CA ARG A 423 -23.77 -1.80 -20.11
C ARG A 423 -24.69 -1.90 -18.88
N ALA A 424 -24.41 -1.41 -17.67
CA ALA A 424 -23.84 -0.15 -17.15
C ALA A 424 -24.92 0.84 -16.65
N GLN A 425 -24.76 1.33 -15.41
CA GLN A 425 -25.30 2.54 -14.71
C GLN A 425 -25.47 2.23 -13.21
N ASN A 426 -25.15 3.08 -12.22
CA ASN A 426 -24.48 4.41 -12.15
C ASN A 426 -23.25 4.28 -11.17
N GLU A 427 -22.33 5.22 -10.88
CA GLU A 427 -22.28 6.69 -10.80
C GLU A 427 -23.08 7.31 -9.62
N LYS A 428 -22.62 8.37 -8.91
CA LYS A 428 -21.47 9.29 -9.12
C LYS A 428 -20.84 9.85 -7.81
N ASN A 429 -21.48 9.70 -6.64
CA ASN A 429 -20.99 10.27 -5.37
C ASN A 429 -19.97 9.38 -4.62
N ASP A 430 -19.79 8.14 -5.08
CA ASP A 430 -19.12 7.08 -4.31
C ASP A 430 -17.58 7.11 -4.39
N LEU A 431 -17.01 7.89 -5.32
CA LEU A 431 -15.58 7.82 -5.68
C LEU A 431 -14.67 8.59 -4.71
N LEU A 432 -15.10 9.76 -4.22
CA LEU A 432 -14.29 10.60 -3.34
C LEU A 432 -14.16 10.02 -1.91
N ILE A 433 -15.20 9.29 -1.47
CA ILE A 433 -15.18 8.52 -0.23
C ILE A 433 -14.37 7.23 -0.43
N ARG A 434 -14.48 6.56 -1.60
CA ARG A 434 -13.67 5.38 -1.92
C ARG A 434 -12.17 5.63 -1.89
N ARG A 435 -11.63 6.72 -2.45
CA ARG A 435 -10.17 6.98 -2.47
C ARG A 435 -9.60 6.99 -1.04
N ARG A 436 -10.14 7.86 -0.18
CA ARG A 436 -9.77 7.92 1.26
C ARG A 436 -10.04 6.62 2.04
N LEU A 437 -11.04 5.82 1.64
CA LEU A 437 -11.25 4.49 2.20
C LEU A 437 -10.25 3.46 1.68
N ILE A 438 -9.71 3.59 0.47
CA ILE A 438 -8.69 2.72 -0.11
C ILE A 438 -7.35 2.99 0.55
N ASP A 439 -6.92 4.25 0.67
CA ASP A 439 -5.63 4.59 1.31
C ASP A 439 -5.64 4.18 2.80
N ALA A 440 -6.77 4.42 3.47
CA ALA A 440 -6.99 3.93 4.82
C ALA A 440 -7.21 2.41 4.90
N ALA A 441 -7.60 1.72 3.81
CA ALA A 441 -7.69 0.26 3.76
C ALA A 441 -6.35 -0.39 3.43
N GLU A 442 -5.41 0.30 2.78
CA GLU A 442 -4.06 -0.20 2.53
C GLU A 442 -3.21 -0.21 3.80
N GLY A 443 -3.28 0.85 4.61
CA GLY A 443 -2.71 0.80 5.98
C GLY A 443 -3.38 -0.22 6.90
N ARG A 444 -4.63 -0.60 6.63
CA ARG A 444 -5.32 -1.71 7.30
C ARG A 444 -4.97 -3.09 6.70
N LEU A 445 -4.57 -3.16 5.43
CA LEU A 445 -4.27 -4.43 4.75
C LEU A 445 -3.03 -5.10 5.33
N ASP A 446 -2.00 -4.33 5.69
CA ASP A 446 -0.83 -4.86 6.41
C ASP A 446 -1.25 -5.45 7.76
N GLY A 447 -2.06 -4.73 8.55
CA GLY A 447 -2.61 -5.24 9.81
C GLY A 447 -3.56 -6.44 9.65
N VAL A 448 -4.33 -6.50 8.57
CA VAL A 448 -5.18 -7.65 8.21
C VAL A 448 -4.32 -8.88 7.86
N ILE A 449 -3.18 -8.70 7.19
CA ILE A 449 -2.23 -9.79 6.90
C ILE A 449 -1.61 -10.29 8.20
N GLU A 450 -1.15 -9.40 9.08
CA GLU A 450 -0.63 -9.77 10.40
C GLU A 450 -1.69 -10.52 11.23
N GLU A 451 -2.95 -10.07 11.24
CA GLU A 451 -4.07 -10.76 11.90
C GLU A 451 -4.35 -12.15 11.31
N PHE A 452 -4.20 -12.33 10.00
CA PHE A 452 -4.34 -13.64 9.36
C PHE A 452 -3.21 -14.59 9.75
N ASP A 453 -1.95 -14.15 9.70
CA ASP A 453 -0.80 -14.99 10.08
C ASP A 453 -0.95 -15.51 11.53
N HIS A 454 -1.32 -14.65 12.48
CA HIS A 454 -1.52 -15.03 13.88
C HIS A 454 -2.71 -15.99 14.07
N VAL A 455 -3.85 -15.76 13.41
CA VAL A 455 -5.02 -16.64 13.61
C VAL A 455 -4.89 -17.97 12.88
N PHE A 456 -4.15 -18.03 11.77
CA PHE A 456 -3.80 -19.30 11.11
C PHE A 456 -2.82 -20.11 11.97
N GLU A 457 -1.83 -19.48 12.60
CA GLU A 457 -0.96 -20.15 13.58
C GLU A 457 -1.78 -20.66 14.79
N LEU A 458 -2.70 -19.85 15.32
CA LEU A 458 -3.55 -20.24 16.44
C LEU A 458 -4.47 -21.42 16.10
N LEU A 459 -5.30 -21.29 15.05
CA LEU A 459 -6.28 -22.31 14.66
C LEU A 459 -5.61 -23.57 14.11
N GLY A 460 -4.42 -23.49 13.54
CA GLY A 460 -3.63 -24.64 13.08
C GLY A 460 -3.29 -25.66 14.18
N ASN A 461 -3.40 -25.28 15.46
CA ASN A 461 -3.24 -26.21 16.59
C ASN A 461 -4.48 -27.07 16.86
N TYR A 462 -5.63 -26.73 16.27
CA TYR A 462 -6.94 -27.28 16.61
C TYR A 462 -7.61 -27.93 15.37
N PRO A 463 -7.33 -29.21 15.07
CA PRO A 463 -7.79 -29.87 13.85
C PRO A 463 -9.27 -30.31 13.90
N ARG A 464 -10.03 -29.94 14.93
CA ARG A 464 -11.48 -30.14 15.08
C ARG A 464 -12.04 -28.92 15.79
N THR A 465 -12.75 -28.07 15.08
CA THR A 465 -13.31 -26.83 15.63
C THR A 465 -14.82 -26.80 15.42
N VAL A 466 -15.54 -26.18 16.35
CA VAL A 466 -16.96 -25.87 16.19
C VAL A 466 -17.17 -24.40 16.58
N THR A 467 -17.69 -23.60 15.64
CA THR A 467 -17.89 -22.17 15.91
C THR A 467 -19.32 -21.91 16.39
N ILE A 468 -19.44 -21.27 17.55
CA ILE A 468 -20.73 -20.99 18.20
C ILE A 468 -21.01 -19.48 18.21
N PHE A 469 -22.17 -19.11 17.67
CA PHE A 469 -22.67 -17.74 17.56
C PHE A 469 -23.98 -17.55 18.35
N GLY A 470 -24.23 -16.32 18.83
CA GLY A 470 -25.51 -15.95 19.42
C GLY A 470 -25.48 -14.58 20.09
N SER A 471 -26.53 -14.26 20.86
CA SER A 471 -26.67 -12.96 21.52
C SER A 471 -25.61 -12.67 22.58
N ALA A 472 -24.89 -11.55 22.41
CA ALA A 472 -24.00 -10.98 23.44
C ALA A 472 -24.75 -10.36 24.64
N ARG A 473 -26.09 -10.29 24.60
CA ARG A 473 -26.93 -9.55 25.56
C ARG A 473 -27.75 -10.45 26.49
N LYS A 474 -27.67 -11.76 26.32
CA LYS A 474 -28.39 -12.72 27.18
C LYS A 474 -27.61 -12.93 28.48
N PRO A 475 -28.24 -12.87 29.67
CA PRO A 475 -27.55 -13.17 30.92
C PRO A 475 -27.29 -14.68 31.00
N LEU A 476 -26.22 -15.10 31.68
CA LEU A 476 -25.78 -16.51 31.75
C LEU A 476 -26.79 -17.49 32.38
N ASN A 477 -27.86 -16.99 33.00
CA ASN A 477 -28.94 -17.79 33.59
C ASN A 477 -30.20 -17.87 32.71
N ASP A 478 -30.13 -17.43 31.45
CA ASP A 478 -31.18 -17.58 30.44
C ASP A 478 -31.14 -18.99 29.81
N ASP A 479 -32.29 -19.52 29.38
CA ASP A 479 -32.37 -20.87 28.79
C ASP A 479 -31.49 -20.99 27.53
N ILE A 480 -31.35 -19.91 26.74
CA ILE A 480 -30.48 -19.91 25.56
C ILE A 480 -29.00 -20.06 25.93
N THR A 481 -28.55 -19.38 27.00
CA THR A 481 -27.17 -19.53 27.49
C THR A 481 -26.93 -20.89 28.14
N ASN A 482 -27.93 -21.44 28.85
CA ASN A 482 -27.84 -22.78 29.43
C ASN A 482 -27.68 -23.85 28.33
N ASN A 483 -28.43 -23.74 27.23
CA ASN A 483 -28.30 -24.65 26.09
C ASN A 483 -26.95 -24.49 25.37
N ALA A 484 -26.47 -23.26 25.18
CA ALA A 484 -25.15 -22.99 24.61
C ALA A 484 -24.01 -23.58 25.45
N TYR A 485 -24.10 -23.46 26.78
CA TYR A 485 -23.17 -24.08 27.72
C TYR A 485 -23.16 -25.61 27.59
N GLU A 486 -24.33 -26.27 27.63
CA GLU A 486 -24.38 -27.74 27.60
C GLU A 486 -24.00 -28.33 26.23
N ILE A 487 -24.34 -27.66 25.12
CA ILE A 487 -23.90 -28.08 23.78
C ILE A 487 -22.38 -27.93 23.62
N ALA A 488 -21.80 -26.78 24.02
CA ALA A 488 -20.35 -26.58 23.99
C ALA A 488 -19.59 -27.58 24.88
N ARG A 489 -20.15 -27.87 26.07
CA ARG A 489 -19.63 -28.88 27.00
C ARG A 489 -19.58 -30.27 26.38
N ARG A 490 -20.60 -30.65 25.59
CA ARG A 490 -20.62 -31.94 24.87
C ARG A 490 -19.63 -31.99 23.71
N PHE A 491 -19.45 -30.88 22.98
CA PHE A 491 -18.41 -30.78 21.95
C PHE A 491 -17.00 -30.93 22.52
N ALA A 492 -16.72 -30.32 23.66
CA ALA A 492 -15.44 -30.47 24.36
C ALA A 492 -15.17 -31.91 24.83
N HIS A 493 -16.19 -32.65 25.31
CA HIS A 493 -16.08 -34.09 25.65
C HIS A 493 -15.86 -35.01 24.43
N GLU A 494 -15.99 -34.48 23.21
CA GLU A 494 -15.76 -35.19 21.95
C GLU A 494 -14.51 -34.64 21.22
N ASP A 495 -13.65 -33.96 21.97
CA ASP A 495 -12.44 -33.24 21.55
C ASP A 495 -12.60 -32.33 20.30
N PHE A 496 -13.70 -31.56 20.26
CA PHE A 496 -13.81 -30.37 19.43
C PHE A 496 -13.44 -29.13 20.23
N ALA A 497 -12.54 -28.31 19.68
CA ALA A 497 -12.26 -26.98 20.21
C ALA A 497 -13.44 -26.05 19.91
N VAL A 498 -13.97 -25.39 20.95
CA VAL A 498 -15.12 -24.49 20.82
C VAL A 498 -14.62 -23.08 20.51
N VAL A 499 -14.94 -22.58 19.32
CA VAL A 499 -14.60 -21.23 18.86
C VAL A 499 -15.79 -20.31 19.07
N THR A 500 -15.58 -19.14 19.66
CA THR A 500 -16.61 -18.11 19.79
C THR A 500 -16.05 -16.73 19.46
N GLY A 501 -16.94 -15.73 19.39
CA GLY A 501 -16.55 -14.33 19.27
C GLY A 501 -15.93 -13.69 20.53
N GLY A 502 -15.70 -14.46 21.61
CA GLY A 502 -15.00 -14.06 22.83
C GLY A 502 -15.72 -13.06 23.76
N GLY A 503 -16.91 -12.58 23.39
CA GLY A 503 -17.70 -11.65 24.20
C GLY A 503 -18.57 -12.33 25.27
N HIS A 504 -19.47 -11.54 25.87
CA HIS A 504 -20.43 -11.95 26.91
C HIS A 504 -21.61 -12.79 26.36
N GLY A 505 -22.44 -13.30 27.27
CA GLY A 505 -23.73 -13.93 26.95
C GLY A 505 -23.59 -15.31 26.32
N VAL A 506 -24.12 -15.53 25.11
CA VAL A 506 -24.03 -16.86 24.46
C VAL A 506 -22.58 -17.29 24.24
N MET A 507 -21.71 -16.36 23.80
CA MET A 507 -20.30 -16.64 23.55
C MET A 507 -19.59 -17.07 24.85
N GLU A 508 -19.79 -16.32 25.93
CA GLU A 508 -19.29 -16.62 27.26
C GLU A 508 -19.83 -17.95 27.80
N ALA A 509 -21.13 -18.23 27.65
CA ALA A 509 -21.73 -19.48 28.08
C ALA A 509 -21.14 -20.69 27.32
N ALA A 510 -20.90 -20.56 26.01
CA ALA A 510 -20.26 -21.60 25.21
C ALA A 510 -18.78 -21.79 25.60
N ASN A 511 -18.01 -20.70 25.74
CA ASN A 511 -16.62 -20.77 26.24
C ASN A 511 -16.56 -21.45 27.61
N LYS A 512 -17.45 -21.06 28.53
CA LYS A 512 -17.57 -21.66 29.86
C LYS A 512 -17.92 -23.15 29.81
N GLY A 513 -18.80 -23.56 28.90
CA GLY A 513 -19.16 -24.97 28.70
C GLY A 513 -17.96 -25.84 28.30
N ALA A 514 -17.16 -25.36 27.37
CA ALA A 514 -15.92 -26.03 26.96
C ALA A 514 -14.85 -26.02 28.06
N TYR A 515 -14.66 -24.87 28.71
CA TYR A 515 -13.70 -24.68 29.80
C TYR A 515 -13.99 -25.59 31.00
N ASP A 516 -15.25 -25.67 31.44
CA ASP A 516 -15.67 -26.52 32.57
C ASP A 516 -15.63 -28.03 32.23
N ALA A 517 -15.57 -28.40 30.95
CA ALA A 517 -15.26 -29.77 30.51
C ALA A 517 -13.75 -30.08 30.49
N GLY A 518 -12.88 -29.06 30.60
CA GLY A 518 -11.44 -29.18 30.44
C GLY A 518 -10.98 -29.28 28.97
N GLY A 519 -11.83 -28.86 28.01
CA GLY A 519 -11.50 -28.82 26.59
C GLY A 519 -11.04 -27.44 26.11
N ASP A 520 -10.68 -27.35 24.84
CA ASP A 520 -10.20 -26.11 24.23
C ASP A 520 -11.34 -25.12 23.98
N SER A 521 -11.14 -23.87 24.44
CA SER A 521 -12.11 -22.79 24.41
C SER A 521 -11.45 -21.54 23.83
N ILE A 522 -11.81 -21.19 22.59
CA ILE A 522 -11.11 -20.20 21.78
C ILE A 522 -11.98 -18.93 21.68
N GLY A 523 -11.41 -17.78 22.05
CA GLY A 523 -12.05 -16.47 21.95
C GLY A 523 -11.47 -15.61 20.83
N LEU A 524 -12.19 -15.49 19.70
CA LEU A 524 -11.84 -14.60 18.61
C LEU A 524 -12.55 -13.24 18.80
N ASN A 525 -11.95 -12.36 19.62
CA ASN A 525 -12.56 -11.09 20.02
C ASN A 525 -12.29 -9.96 19.02
N ILE A 526 -13.06 -8.87 19.08
CA ILE A 526 -12.89 -7.67 18.25
C ILE A 526 -12.70 -6.44 19.14
N MET A 527 -11.75 -5.57 18.80
CA MET A 527 -11.54 -4.29 19.46
C MET A 527 -12.64 -3.31 19.05
N LEU A 528 -13.54 -2.99 19.97
CA LEU A 528 -14.58 -1.97 19.78
C LEU A 528 -14.28 -0.72 20.61
N PRO A 529 -14.63 0.49 20.15
CA PRO A 529 -14.42 1.73 20.92
C PRO A 529 -15.04 1.68 22.32
N HIS A 530 -16.18 0.97 22.44
CA HIS A 530 -16.85 0.66 23.70
C HIS A 530 -17.43 -0.77 23.65
N GLU A 531 -17.70 -1.34 24.82
CA GLU A 531 -18.70 -2.41 25.06
C GLU A 531 -18.35 -3.89 24.80
N GLN A 532 -17.11 -4.28 24.42
CA GLN A 532 -16.74 -5.72 24.34
C GLN A 532 -15.38 -6.05 24.97
N SER A 533 -15.42 -6.61 26.19
CA SER A 533 -14.28 -7.29 26.83
C SER A 533 -14.25 -8.77 26.46
N LEU A 534 -13.06 -9.39 26.52
CA LEU A 534 -12.91 -10.85 26.46
C LEU A 534 -13.53 -11.46 27.73
N ASN A 535 -14.23 -12.59 27.62
CA ASN A 535 -14.69 -13.35 28.79
C ASN A 535 -13.57 -14.19 29.44
N GLU A 536 -13.75 -14.57 30.70
CA GLU A 536 -12.70 -15.24 31.50
C GLU A 536 -12.51 -16.74 31.17
N TYR A 537 -13.34 -17.32 30.29
CA TYR A 537 -13.41 -18.77 30.05
C TYR A 537 -12.71 -19.24 28.77
N THR A 538 -11.80 -18.43 28.22
CA THR A 538 -11.02 -18.79 27.03
C THR A 538 -9.67 -19.39 27.40
N THR A 539 -9.34 -20.60 26.91
CA THR A 539 -8.00 -21.21 27.04
C THR A 539 -7.00 -20.62 26.05
N ALA A 540 -7.48 -20.16 24.89
CA ALA A 540 -6.70 -19.39 23.93
C ALA A 540 -7.57 -18.26 23.32
N ASN A 541 -6.96 -17.16 22.88
CA ASN A 541 -7.68 -16.03 22.32
C ASN A 541 -6.82 -15.24 21.34
N PHE A 542 -7.50 -14.49 20.47
CA PHE A 542 -6.90 -13.45 19.63
C PHE A 542 -7.84 -12.26 19.56
N GLN A 543 -7.30 -11.03 19.63
CA GLN A 543 -8.08 -9.80 19.55
C GLN A 543 -7.81 -9.11 18.21
N PHE A 544 -8.78 -9.20 17.32
CA PHE A 544 -8.77 -8.50 16.04
C PHE A 544 -8.99 -6.99 16.23
N THR A 545 -8.41 -6.20 15.33
CA THR A 545 -8.74 -4.79 15.09
C THR A 545 -9.63 -4.63 13.85
N HIS A 546 -9.62 -5.58 12.92
CA HIS A 546 -10.49 -5.57 11.73
C HIS A 546 -11.60 -6.63 11.79
N PHE A 547 -12.82 -6.24 11.39
CA PHE A 547 -13.95 -7.17 11.30
C PHE A 547 -13.80 -8.24 10.20
N PHE A 548 -13.11 -7.92 9.10
CA PHE A 548 -13.02 -8.81 7.93
C PHE A 548 -12.15 -10.05 8.19
N SER A 549 -10.95 -9.86 8.72
CA SER A 549 -10.04 -10.94 9.15
C SER A 549 -10.71 -11.83 10.20
N ARG A 550 -11.41 -11.22 11.17
CA ARG A 550 -12.21 -11.93 12.17
C ARG A 550 -13.32 -12.79 11.55
N LYS A 551 -14.15 -12.24 10.66
CA LYS A 551 -15.21 -12.97 9.97
C LYS A 551 -14.65 -14.20 9.26
N VAL A 552 -13.63 -14.00 8.42
CA VAL A 552 -12.95 -15.09 7.72
C VAL A 552 -12.45 -16.14 8.70
N ALA A 553 -11.80 -15.76 9.80
CA ALA A 553 -11.33 -16.69 10.83
C ALA A 553 -12.45 -17.44 11.58
N MET A 554 -13.61 -16.80 11.81
CA MET A 554 -14.77 -17.47 12.43
C MET A 554 -15.48 -18.44 11.46
N THR A 555 -15.33 -18.22 10.15
CA THR A 555 -15.79 -19.11 9.05
C THR A 555 -14.70 -20.07 8.53
N LEU A 556 -13.53 -20.12 9.16
CA LEU A 556 -12.38 -20.87 8.67
C LEU A 556 -12.44 -22.32 9.15
N ASP A 557 -12.71 -23.23 8.20
CA ASP A 557 -12.56 -24.70 8.33
C ASP A 557 -13.12 -25.30 9.64
N GLY A 558 -14.35 -24.88 9.99
CA GLY A 558 -15.11 -25.45 11.11
C GLY A 558 -15.76 -26.77 10.75
N SER A 559 -15.65 -27.77 11.63
CA SER A 559 -16.40 -29.04 11.56
C SER A 559 -17.92 -28.83 11.67
N GLY A 560 -18.37 -27.66 12.12
CA GLY A 560 -19.76 -27.23 12.15
C GLY A 560 -19.95 -25.81 12.70
N TYR A 561 -21.07 -25.18 12.37
CA TYR A 561 -21.42 -23.81 12.75
C TYR A 561 -22.76 -23.78 13.48
N ILE A 562 -22.77 -23.36 14.75
CA ILE A 562 -23.95 -23.43 15.62
C ILE A 562 -24.46 -22.03 15.94
N TYR A 563 -25.73 -21.75 15.63
CA TYR A 563 -26.35 -20.44 15.76
C TYR A 563 -27.50 -20.46 16.78
N PHE A 564 -27.27 -19.85 17.94
CA PHE A 564 -28.29 -19.58 18.95
C PHE A 564 -29.02 -18.25 18.68
N PRO A 565 -30.21 -18.01 19.28
CA PRO A 565 -30.96 -16.77 19.10
C PRO A 565 -30.11 -15.52 19.35
N GLY A 566 -30.16 -14.60 18.40
CA GLY A 566 -29.15 -13.56 18.25
C GLY A 566 -29.65 -12.26 17.61
N GLY A 567 -28.78 -11.26 17.59
CA GLY A 567 -29.04 -9.96 16.97
C GLY A 567 -28.45 -9.85 15.56
N PHE A 568 -28.27 -8.62 15.09
CA PHE A 568 -27.70 -8.38 13.75
C PHE A 568 -26.35 -9.06 13.52
N GLY A 569 -25.43 -9.07 14.49
CA GLY A 569 -24.16 -9.78 14.35
C GLY A 569 -24.32 -11.28 14.11
N THR A 570 -25.29 -11.93 14.76
CA THR A 570 -25.56 -13.37 14.55
C THR A 570 -26.18 -13.63 13.18
N LEU A 571 -27.04 -12.72 12.69
CA LEU A 571 -27.65 -12.82 11.36
C LEU A 571 -26.65 -12.52 10.23
N ASP A 572 -25.72 -11.58 10.46
CA ASP A 572 -24.63 -11.22 9.55
C ASP A 572 -23.73 -12.44 9.27
N GLU A 573 -23.22 -13.09 10.32
CA GLU A 573 -22.41 -14.31 10.20
C GLU A 573 -23.20 -15.48 9.57
N LEU A 574 -24.49 -15.65 9.92
CA LEU A 574 -25.34 -16.68 9.35
C LEU A 574 -25.55 -16.51 7.83
N PHE A 575 -25.87 -15.31 7.36
CA PHE A 575 -26.06 -15.09 5.92
C PHE A 575 -24.73 -15.07 5.16
N GLU A 576 -23.61 -14.75 5.80
CA GLU A 576 -22.28 -14.88 5.23
C GLU A 576 -21.91 -16.36 4.98
N ILE A 577 -22.01 -17.24 5.99
CA ILE A 577 -21.68 -18.66 5.83
C ILE A 577 -22.59 -19.35 4.80
N LEU A 578 -23.89 -19.04 4.80
CA LEU A 578 -24.84 -19.56 3.80
C LEU A 578 -24.47 -19.15 2.37
N CYS A 579 -24.07 -17.90 2.17
CA CYS A 579 -23.62 -17.41 0.86
C CYS A 579 -22.31 -18.08 0.40
N LEU A 580 -21.36 -18.27 1.32
CA LEU A 580 -20.08 -18.93 1.04
C LEU A 580 -20.27 -20.40 0.64
N GLU A 581 -21.15 -21.14 1.31
CA GLU A 581 -21.48 -22.52 0.93
C GLU A 581 -22.28 -22.59 -0.38
N GLN A 582 -23.32 -21.75 -0.53
CA GLN A 582 -24.15 -21.68 -1.75
C GLN A 582 -23.29 -21.44 -3.00
N THR A 583 -22.28 -20.57 -2.89
CA THR A 583 -21.39 -20.20 -3.99
C THR A 583 -20.14 -21.09 -4.11
N GLY A 584 -20.01 -22.13 -3.29
CA GLY A 584 -18.89 -23.08 -3.31
C GLY A 584 -17.54 -22.43 -3.01
N LYS A 585 -17.51 -21.42 -2.13
CA LYS A 585 -16.28 -20.71 -1.72
C LYS A 585 -15.59 -21.35 -0.53
N ILE A 586 -16.33 -22.12 0.26
CA ILE A 586 -15.84 -22.98 1.34
C ILE A 586 -16.38 -24.41 1.16
N PRO A 587 -15.77 -25.43 1.76
CA PRO A 587 -16.38 -26.75 1.89
C PRO A 587 -17.72 -26.64 2.62
N LYS A 588 -18.67 -27.53 2.29
CA LYS A 588 -19.93 -27.61 3.04
C LYS A 588 -19.69 -28.23 4.41
N ALA A 589 -20.24 -27.64 5.47
CA ALA A 589 -20.25 -28.19 6.82
C ALA A 589 -21.66 -28.04 7.45
N PRO A 590 -21.97 -28.71 8.58
CA PRO A 590 -23.27 -28.57 9.21
C PRO A 590 -23.49 -27.17 9.80
N ILE A 591 -24.38 -26.38 9.18
CA ILE A 591 -24.91 -25.13 9.74
C ILE A 591 -26.20 -25.46 10.50
N ILE A 592 -26.20 -25.23 11.82
CA ILE A 592 -27.28 -25.66 12.72
C ILE A 592 -27.83 -24.45 13.49
N LEU A 593 -29.13 -24.23 13.39
CA LEU A 593 -29.86 -23.16 14.05
C LEU A 593 -30.61 -23.73 15.27
N VAL A 594 -30.23 -23.29 16.47
CA VAL A 594 -30.76 -23.82 17.74
C VAL A 594 -31.84 -22.89 18.31
N GLY A 595 -32.95 -23.44 18.79
CA GLY A 595 -34.10 -22.68 19.29
C GLY A 595 -35.12 -22.41 18.19
N SER A 596 -35.87 -23.45 17.78
CA SER A 596 -36.70 -23.40 16.57
C SER A 596 -37.80 -22.34 16.58
N ASP A 597 -38.36 -22.00 17.75
CA ASP A 597 -39.33 -20.89 17.90
C ASP A 597 -38.77 -19.53 17.44
N PHE A 598 -37.46 -19.30 17.58
CA PHE A 598 -36.80 -18.06 17.13
C PHE A 598 -36.51 -18.07 15.62
N TRP A 599 -36.11 -19.23 15.08
CA TRP A 599 -35.66 -19.35 13.68
C TRP A 599 -36.77 -19.60 12.67
N ARG A 600 -37.88 -20.25 13.05
CA ARG A 600 -39.02 -20.53 12.17
C ARG A 600 -39.61 -19.28 11.49
N PRO A 601 -39.77 -18.12 12.15
CA PRO A 601 -40.20 -16.90 11.47
C PRO A 601 -39.27 -16.45 10.33
N LEU A 602 -37.95 -16.66 10.48
CA LEU A 602 -36.96 -16.34 9.45
C LEU A 602 -36.98 -17.37 8.31
N GLU A 603 -37.07 -18.66 8.64
CA GLU A 603 -37.27 -19.75 7.67
C GLU A 603 -38.53 -19.48 6.80
N GLN A 604 -39.63 -19.05 7.41
CA GLN A 604 -40.86 -18.69 6.69
C GLN A 604 -40.68 -17.46 5.80
N PHE A 605 -39.84 -16.49 6.17
CA PHE A 605 -39.49 -15.38 5.26
C PHE A 605 -38.67 -15.90 4.07
N ILE A 606 -37.67 -16.75 4.32
CA ILE A 606 -36.82 -17.36 3.29
C ILE A 606 -37.68 -18.16 2.28
N ILE A 607 -38.58 -19.01 2.76
CA ILE A 607 -39.49 -19.82 1.91
C ILE A 607 -40.47 -18.92 1.15
N ASN A 608 -41.27 -18.12 1.85
CA ASN A 608 -42.42 -17.46 1.23
C ASN A 608 -41.99 -16.26 0.36
N VAL A 609 -40.96 -15.52 0.79
CA VAL A 609 -40.50 -14.30 0.11
C VAL A 609 -39.36 -14.62 -0.85
N LEU A 610 -38.26 -15.21 -0.38
CA LEU A 610 -37.05 -15.36 -1.20
C LEU A 610 -37.16 -16.49 -2.23
N GLU A 611 -37.68 -17.67 -1.85
CA GLU A 611 -37.87 -18.80 -2.77
C GLU A 611 -39.15 -18.64 -3.62
N GLN A 612 -40.31 -18.47 -2.99
CA GLN A 612 -41.60 -18.54 -3.71
C GLN A 612 -41.99 -17.24 -4.43
N GLN A 613 -41.98 -16.09 -3.73
CA GLN A 613 -42.50 -14.84 -4.29
C GLN A 613 -41.52 -14.15 -5.25
N TYR A 614 -40.24 -14.04 -4.85
CA TYR A 614 -39.23 -13.29 -5.60
C TYR A 614 -38.20 -14.17 -6.33
N GLN A 615 -38.16 -15.48 -6.05
CA GLN A 615 -37.30 -16.46 -6.72
C GLN A 615 -35.80 -16.07 -6.74
N THR A 616 -35.35 -15.47 -5.64
CA THR A 616 -33.96 -15.01 -5.42
C THR A 616 -33.01 -16.10 -4.91
N ILE A 617 -33.54 -17.26 -4.51
CA ILE A 617 -32.79 -18.46 -4.11
C ILE A 617 -33.42 -19.70 -4.76
N ALA A 618 -32.64 -20.78 -4.89
CA ALA A 618 -33.11 -22.07 -5.37
C ALA A 618 -33.71 -22.90 -4.22
N SER A 619 -34.63 -23.83 -4.54
CA SER A 619 -35.23 -24.73 -3.55
C SER A 619 -34.22 -25.65 -2.85
N ASP A 620 -33.07 -25.90 -3.47
CA ASP A 620 -31.98 -26.68 -2.88
C ASP A 620 -31.16 -25.88 -1.85
N ASP A 621 -31.21 -24.55 -1.85
CA ASP A 621 -30.48 -23.70 -0.89
C ASP A 621 -31.05 -23.84 0.53
N ARG A 622 -32.28 -24.35 0.67
CA ARG A 622 -32.87 -24.75 1.96
C ARG A 622 -32.21 -25.96 2.61
N LYS A 623 -31.30 -26.65 1.91
CA LYS A 623 -30.49 -27.77 2.43
C LYS A 623 -29.15 -27.30 3.03
N LEU A 624 -28.88 -26.00 3.04
CA LEU A 624 -27.64 -25.43 3.58
C LEU A 624 -27.65 -25.33 5.11
N TYR A 625 -28.82 -25.30 5.76
CA TYR A 625 -28.94 -25.25 7.22
C TYR A 625 -30.05 -26.18 7.74
N GLU A 626 -29.98 -26.49 9.02
CA GLU A 626 -31.01 -27.25 9.73
C GLU A 626 -31.39 -26.57 11.04
N ILE A 627 -32.66 -26.71 11.45
CA ILE A 627 -33.17 -26.18 12.71
C ILE A 627 -33.34 -27.35 13.68
N LEU A 628 -32.52 -27.41 14.73
CA LEU A 628 -32.46 -28.52 15.69
C LEU A 628 -32.51 -27.99 17.13
N ASP A 629 -33.31 -28.63 17.98
CA ASP A 629 -33.42 -28.27 19.40
C ASP A 629 -32.81 -29.35 20.35
N ASP A 630 -32.57 -30.58 19.86
CA ASP A 630 -32.01 -31.66 20.68
C ASP A 630 -30.48 -31.63 20.70
N HIS A 631 -29.90 -31.57 21.90
CA HIS A 631 -28.45 -31.42 22.08
C HIS A 631 -27.64 -32.62 21.55
N ASP A 632 -28.18 -33.84 21.62
CA ASP A 632 -27.48 -35.04 21.14
C ASP A 632 -27.55 -35.18 19.62
N GLU A 633 -28.66 -34.78 19.00
CA GLU A 633 -28.79 -34.70 17.54
C GLU A 633 -27.82 -33.68 16.93
N ILE A 634 -27.70 -32.49 17.54
CA ILE A 634 -26.76 -31.43 17.13
C ILE A 634 -25.30 -31.94 17.14
N VAL A 635 -24.86 -32.51 18.26
CA VAL A 635 -23.50 -33.02 18.42
C VAL A 635 -23.24 -34.21 17.50
N LYS A 636 -24.21 -35.12 17.36
CA LYS A 636 -24.13 -36.25 16.42
C LYS A 636 -23.95 -35.77 14.98
N ARG A 637 -24.70 -34.77 14.53
CA ARG A 637 -24.62 -34.27 13.15
C ARG A 637 -23.22 -33.79 12.78
N VAL A 638 -22.59 -33.01 13.65
CA VAL A 638 -21.20 -32.53 13.48
C VAL A 638 -20.19 -33.68 13.51
N LYS A 639 -20.35 -34.63 14.45
CA LYS A 639 -19.49 -35.83 14.53
C LYS A 639 -19.58 -36.72 13.30
N ASP A 640 -20.78 -36.92 12.77
CA ASP A 640 -20.99 -37.76 11.59
C ASP A 640 -20.40 -37.08 10.35
N TYR A 641 -20.50 -35.76 10.20
CA TYR A 641 -19.78 -35.01 9.15
C TYR A 641 -18.25 -35.21 9.25
N GLU A 642 -17.67 -34.93 10.41
CA GLU A 642 -16.21 -35.01 10.66
C GLU A 642 -15.63 -36.40 10.33
N ARG A 643 -16.41 -37.46 10.55
CA ARG A 643 -16.04 -38.84 10.21
C ARG A 643 -16.00 -39.15 8.72
N HIS A 644 -16.86 -38.53 7.92
CA HIS A 644 -16.89 -38.75 6.47
C HIS A 644 -15.76 -37.99 5.78
N THR A 645 -15.55 -36.71 6.12
CA THR A 645 -14.50 -35.86 5.51
C THR A 645 -13.09 -36.45 5.71
N ARG A 646 -12.83 -37.05 6.88
CA ARG A 646 -11.57 -37.75 7.20
C ARG A 646 -11.39 -39.13 6.56
N GLN A 647 -12.39 -39.67 5.84
CA GLN A 647 -12.26 -40.92 5.09
C GLN A 647 -11.99 -40.69 3.59
N GLU A 648 -12.19 -39.45 3.11
CA GLU A 648 -11.96 -39.04 1.72
C GLU A 648 -10.64 -38.25 1.54
N SER A 649 -9.93 -37.97 2.65
CA SER A 649 -8.63 -37.28 2.72
C SER A 649 -7.48 -38.24 3.04
#